data_AF-A0A409VLJ5-F1
#
_entry.id   AF-A0A409VLJ5-F1
#
_cell.length_a   1.000
_cell.length_b   1.000
_cell.length_c   1.000
_cell.angle_alpha   90.00
_cell.angle_beta   90.00
_cell.angle_gamma   90.00
#
_symmetry.space_group_name_H-M   'P 1'
#
loop_
_entity.id
_entity.type
_entity.pdbx_description
1 polymer ?
#
loop_
_entity_poly.entity_id
_entity_poly.type
_entity_poly.pdbx_seq_one_letter_code
_entity_poly.pdbx_strand_id
1 'polypeptide(L)'
;MFRLSLTLSLTVLLNLAPNVVVGSPPFASSFAGSTISAIFPPPNATVTATDTFFLDASEVGFAGPTPTGDEANAIATAPVIAKVDSFFPLINLGAQDTKKNKPFDVLVHAGNLSPWQTVDSFGLPNASPVIPQGCEIIQAHLLHRHGARYPTTGSGPANFAAKVHAAATGGGFLATGALSFLNTWTYKLGAETLTPFGRSQLFNLGIGFRVKYGELLKEFKDLPVFRTTSEARMVDSALHFAAGFFGVQSYQQEYHQLITVETDGQNNTLAPYETCTNSNNAIGQFGNVQAAKWGQVYLPPALKRLNKELKGLELNLTDLPSMQQLCAYETVALGFSEFYLTFWYGNGPGNPTSSAMGIGYVQELVSRLTKTRITNFDTTVNSSVVTNDVLFPLDQPIFVDASHDTILSAIFVAMNFTSLSANGPLPTDHIPKDQTYFVNEIAPFGSNLVGQVLSCPASTSPTHIRWILNDAVLPLTGIKGCKANKDGLCDLDTFIAGMKTRIAEVDFAFDCFANYTIPIPDNIFNMGGNQSLPKITPQDRAILDLKLQRDKLRQYQKKIQHVLDREQAIAKAQLAAGEKDRALIALRRRKYQQGLMSKTDSQLENLEQLLSTIEFSLVEVSVLHGLKQGNDVLKEIHKEMNVESVEKLLEETAEAREYQKEIGNMLSNALTLDDEEAVQEELLALQRDIAGEYQEQPLHTKLPAVPSEEPQHPVIEDSRPTKREKVLVAG
;
A
#
# COMPACT_ATOMS: atom_id res chain seq x y z
N MET A 1 46.43 -29.89 -73.98
CA MET A 1 47.63 -30.73 -73.86
C MET A 1 47.64 -31.29 -72.43
N PHE A 2 47.20 -32.53 -72.19
CA PHE A 2 48.03 -33.75 -72.00
C PHE A 2 49.05 -33.58 -70.85
N ARG A 3 49.13 -34.35 -69.74
CA ARG A 3 48.85 -35.76 -69.35
C ARG A 3 48.58 -35.78 -67.81
N LEU A 4 47.73 -36.58 -67.17
CA LEU A 4 47.49 -38.04 -67.05
C LEU A 4 48.58 -38.88 -66.34
N SER A 5 48.13 -39.54 -65.25
CA SER A 5 48.59 -40.79 -64.60
C SER A 5 49.79 -40.74 -63.66
N LEU A 6 49.91 -41.55 -62.59
CA LEU A 6 49.05 -42.46 -61.80
C LEU A 6 50.05 -43.11 -60.82
N THR A 7 49.78 -43.22 -59.51
CA THR A 7 50.23 -44.38 -58.73
C THR A 7 49.39 -44.56 -57.47
N LEU A 8 48.84 -45.76 -57.41
CA LEU A 8 48.00 -46.37 -56.40
C LEU A 8 48.90 -46.93 -55.28
N SER A 9 48.57 -46.67 -54.01
CA SER A 9 48.96 -47.54 -52.91
C SER A 9 47.83 -47.60 -51.89
N LEU A 10 47.27 -48.81 -51.81
CA LEU A 10 46.18 -49.26 -50.97
C LEU A 10 46.72 -49.52 -49.55
N THR A 11 46.26 -48.76 -48.57
CA THR A 11 46.45 -49.12 -47.15
C THR A 11 45.11 -49.08 -46.44
N VAL A 12 44.71 -50.26 -45.98
CA VAL A 12 43.55 -50.55 -45.14
C VAL A 12 43.60 -49.69 -43.88
N LEU A 13 42.59 -48.85 -43.65
CA LEU A 13 42.37 -48.16 -42.38
C LEU A 13 40.98 -48.52 -41.88
N LEU A 14 41.00 -49.17 -40.72
CA LEU A 14 39.86 -49.59 -39.91
C LEU A 14 38.81 -48.49 -39.78
N ASN A 15 37.54 -48.91 -39.87
CA ASN A 15 36.38 -48.18 -39.37
C ASN A 15 36.58 -47.77 -37.91
N LEU A 16 36.98 -46.52 -37.69
CA LEU A 16 36.68 -45.79 -36.46
C LEU A 16 35.54 -44.85 -36.80
N ALA A 17 34.31 -45.33 -36.59
CA ALA A 17 33.17 -44.45 -36.45
C ALA A 17 33.50 -43.43 -35.34
N PRO A 18 33.36 -42.11 -35.56
CA PRO A 18 33.28 -41.22 -34.43
C PRO A 18 31.99 -41.60 -33.72
N ASN A 19 32.11 -42.08 -32.48
CA ASN A 19 31.03 -41.96 -31.53
C ASN A 19 30.70 -40.47 -31.46
N VAL A 20 29.73 -40.04 -32.28
CA VAL A 20 28.98 -38.85 -32.01
C VAL A 20 28.27 -39.17 -30.70
N VAL A 21 28.91 -38.77 -29.60
CA VAL A 21 28.21 -38.55 -28.35
C VAL A 21 27.19 -37.49 -28.72
N VAL A 22 25.97 -37.94 -29.03
CA VAL A 22 24.79 -37.12 -28.98
C VAL A 22 24.74 -36.68 -27.53
N GLY A 23 25.34 -35.53 -27.24
CA GLY A 23 25.23 -34.92 -25.93
C GLY A 23 23.75 -34.85 -25.63
N SER A 24 23.35 -35.49 -24.52
CA SER A 24 22.00 -35.32 -23.99
C SER A 24 21.66 -33.83 -24.05
N PRO A 25 20.46 -33.44 -24.53
CA PRO A 25 20.08 -32.03 -24.55
C PRO A 25 20.35 -31.46 -23.15
N PRO A 26 21.06 -30.33 -23.02
CA PRO A 26 21.51 -29.85 -21.73
C PRO A 26 20.27 -29.63 -20.87
N PHE A 27 20.09 -30.46 -19.86
CA PHE A 27 19.03 -30.29 -18.88
C PHE A 27 19.17 -28.90 -18.26
N ALA A 28 18.05 -28.32 -17.82
CA ALA A 28 18.07 -27.05 -17.13
C ALA A 28 19.05 -27.07 -15.96
N SER A 29 19.69 -25.91 -15.72
CA SER A 29 20.58 -25.76 -14.59
C SER A 29 19.82 -25.99 -13.27
N SER A 30 20.48 -26.57 -12.26
CA SER A 30 19.90 -26.75 -10.92
C SER A 30 19.52 -25.42 -10.25
N PHE A 31 20.03 -24.29 -10.72
CA PHE A 31 19.69 -22.96 -10.23
C PHE A 31 18.58 -22.25 -11.03
N ALA A 32 18.03 -22.87 -12.07
CA ALA A 32 16.90 -22.26 -12.79
C ALA A 32 15.76 -21.93 -11.82
N GLY A 33 15.18 -20.74 -11.93
CA GLY A 33 14.14 -20.23 -11.02
C GLY A 33 14.61 -19.88 -9.60
N SER A 34 15.88 -20.12 -9.23
CA SER A 34 16.38 -19.81 -7.88
C SER A 34 16.44 -18.31 -7.64
N THR A 35 16.14 -17.89 -6.41
CA THR A 35 16.25 -16.49 -5.97
C THR A 35 17.71 -16.12 -5.71
N ILE A 36 18.15 -14.97 -6.22
CA ILE A 36 19.45 -14.39 -5.87
C ILE A 36 19.27 -12.96 -5.36
N SER A 37 20.07 -12.54 -4.39
CA SER A 37 20.12 -11.16 -3.89
C SER A 37 21.56 -10.64 -3.87
N ALA A 38 21.73 -9.37 -4.22
CA ALA A 38 22.98 -8.65 -4.03
C ALA A 38 22.81 -7.69 -2.86
N ILE A 39 23.62 -7.83 -1.80
CA ILE A 39 23.59 -6.93 -0.66
C ILE A 39 24.60 -5.82 -0.91
N PHE A 40 24.11 -4.59 -1.07
CA PHE A 40 24.91 -3.39 -1.19
C PHE A 40 24.33 -2.29 -0.27
N PRO A 41 25.16 -1.58 0.51
CA PRO A 41 26.60 -1.82 0.70
C PRO A 41 26.88 -3.21 1.32
N PRO A 42 28.09 -3.78 1.16
CA PRO A 42 28.44 -5.07 1.74
C PRO A 42 28.17 -5.10 3.25
N PRO A 43 27.77 -6.23 3.87
CA PRO A 43 27.42 -6.30 5.30
C PRO A 43 28.49 -5.77 6.27
N ASN A 44 29.76 -5.81 5.85
CA ASN A 44 30.90 -5.33 6.64
C ASN A 44 31.40 -3.94 6.21
N ALA A 45 30.70 -3.27 5.28
CA ALA A 45 30.98 -1.90 4.90
C ALA A 45 30.21 -0.97 5.85
N THR A 46 30.90 -0.51 6.89
CA THR A 46 30.43 0.53 7.80
C THR A 46 31.19 1.82 7.51
N VAL A 47 30.50 2.96 7.61
CA VAL A 47 31.17 4.26 7.67
C VAL A 47 32.11 4.23 8.88
N THR A 48 33.41 4.32 8.61
CA THR A 48 34.45 4.20 9.64
C THR A 48 34.79 5.56 10.23
N ALA A 49 35.36 5.60 11.43
CA ALA A 49 35.88 6.85 12.01
C ALA A 49 37.00 7.50 11.16
N THR A 50 37.56 6.78 10.18
CA THR A 50 38.54 7.25 9.17
C THR A 50 37.91 7.86 7.92
N ASP A 51 36.58 7.91 7.79
CA ASP A 51 35.89 8.60 6.69
C ASP A 51 35.92 10.13 6.79
N THR A 52 36.71 10.70 7.72
CA THR A 52 36.95 12.14 7.87
C THR A 52 37.62 12.80 6.65
N PHE A 53 38.11 12.01 5.69
CA PHE A 53 38.58 12.52 4.39
C PHE A 53 37.46 12.87 3.41
N PHE A 54 36.23 12.39 3.68
CA PHE A 54 35.05 12.62 2.87
C PHE A 54 34.06 13.49 3.63
N LEU A 55 34.50 14.72 3.94
CA LEU A 55 33.70 15.74 4.61
C LEU A 55 32.37 15.96 3.87
N ASP A 56 31.29 16.15 4.64
CA ASP A 56 30.01 16.53 4.06
C ASP A 56 30.13 17.87 3.32
N ALA A 57 29.30 18.12 2.31
CA ALA A 57 29.34 19.37 1.56
C ALA A 57 29.19 20.61 2.47
N SER A 58 28.43 20.49 3.57
CA SER A 58 28.28 21.54 4.59
C SER A 58 29.56 21.79 5.40
N GLU A 59 30.42 20.77 5.57
CA GLU A 59 31.67 20.84 6.33
C GLU A 59 32.84 21.36 5.49
N VAL A 60 32.77 21.24 4.16
CA VAL A 60 33.80 21.78 3.24
C VAL A 60 33.85 23.32 3.30
N GLY A 61 32.74 24.00 3.60
CA GLY A 61 32.71 25.43 3.95
C GLY A 61 33.01 26.43 2.81
N PHE A 62 33.15 25.97 1.56
CA PHE A 62 33.47 26.81 0.38
C PHE A 62 32.46 26.63 -0.77
N ALA A 63 31.16 26.76 -0.51
CA ALA A 63 30.13 26.63 -1.54
C ALA A 63 30.18 27.72 -2.64
N GLY A 64 30.92 28.81 -2.42
CA GLY A 64 30.94 29.99 -3.28
C GLY A 64 29.62 30.80 -3.18
N PRO A 65 29.52 31.96 -3.87
CA PRO A 65 28.25 32.68 -3.97
C PRO A 65 27.24 31.83 -4.78
N THR A 66 26.06 31.62 -4.21
CA THR A 66 24.96 30.84 -4.82
C THR A 66 23.74 31.72 -5.13
N PRO A 67 23.86 32.73 -6.02
CA PRO A 67 22.70 33.50 -6.43
C PRO A 67 21.71 32.59 -7.18
N THR A 68 20.51 32.41 -6.64
CA THR A 68 19.43 31.68 -7.28
C THR A 68 18.63 32.60 -8.22
N GLY A 69 18.05 32.04 -9.29
CA GLY A 69 17.10 32.76 -10.15
C GLY A 69 15.70 32.88 -9.51
N ASP A 70 14.78 33.58 -10.18
CA ASP A 70 13.36 33.56 -9.80
C ASP A 70 12.71 32.20 -10.15
N GLU A 71 11.55 31.93 -9.55
CA GLU A 71 10.81 30.68 -9.75
C GLU A 71 10.28 30.54 -11.18
N ALA A 72 10.29 29.30 -11.68
CA ALA A 72 9.74 28.98 -12.98
C ALA A 72 8.19 28.99 -12.95
N ASN A 73 7.58 29.57 -13.99
CA ASN A 73 6.14 29.54 -14.23
C ASN A 73 5.83 28.97 -15.62
N ALA A 74 6.38 27.80 -15.93
CA ALA A 74 6.24 27.24 -17.28
C ALA A 74 4.78 26.93 -17.62
N ILE A 75 3.93 26.61 -16.65
CA ILE A 75 2.53 26.26 -16.92
C ILE A 75 1.69 27.45 -17.42
N ALA A 76 2.10 28.69 -17.13
CA ALA A 76 1.46 29.91 -17.63
C ALA A 76 2.19 30.53 -18.82
N THR A 77 3.52 30.39 -18.89
CA THR A 77 4.37 31.14 -19.83
C THR A 77 4.79 30.33 -21.06
N ALA A 78 4.86 28.99 -20.95
CA ALA A 78 5.26 28.16 -22.07
C ALA A 78 4.10 27.94 -23.05
N PRO A 79 4.34 27.97 -24.38
CA PRO A 79 3.29 27.74 -25.37
C PRO A 79 2.84 26.28 -25.44
N VAL A 80 3.66 25.34 -24.95
CA VAL A 80 3.41 23.89 -24.91
C VAL A 80 4.09 23.30 -23.68
N ILE A 81 3.61 22.14 -23.20
CA ILE A 81 4.29 21.37 -22.15
C ILE A 81 5.45 20.53 -22.71
N ALA A 82 6.46 20.29 -21.88
CA ALA A 82 7.44 19.24 -22.13
C ALA A 82 6.77 17.88 -21.90
N LYS A 83 6.72 17.04 -22.95
CA LYS A 83 6.17 15.68 -22.86
C LYS A 83 7.22 14.72 -22.33
N VAL A 84 6.77 13.67 -21.63
CA VAL A 84 7.60 12.50 -21.32
C VAL A 84 7.21 11.38 -22.28
N ASP A 85 8.11 11.10 -23.22
CA ASP A 85 7.93 10.17 -24.35
C ASP A 85 9.04 9.09 -24.42
N SER A 86 9.88 8.99 -23.39
CA SER A 86 10.93 7.97 -23.27
C SER A 86 11.04 7.43 -21.85
N PHE A 87 11.53 6.19 -21.74
CA PHE A 87 11.65 5.46 -20.47
C PHE A 87 13.11 5.19 -20.09
N PHE A 88 14.04 6.11 -20.32
CA PHE A 88 15.44 5.91 -19.95
C PHE A 88 15.59 5.57 -18.45
N PRO A 89 16.42 4.57 -18.05
CA PRO A 89 17.34 3.74 -18.85
C PRO A 89 16.77 2.39 -19.31
N LEU A 90 15.45 2.23 -19.34
CA LEU A 90 14.79 0.97 -19.71
C LEU A 90 14.93 0.68 -21.21
N ILE A 91 15.10 -0.61 -21.53
CA ILE A 91 15.18 -1.10 -22.90
C ILE A 91 13.80 -1.62 -23.31
N ASN A 92 13.22 -0.99 -24.33
CA ASN A 92 12.03 -1.50 -24.99
C ASN A 92 12.41 -2.27 -26.25
N LEU A 93 12.40 -3.60 -26.16
CA LEU A 93 12.73 -4.48 -27.27
C LEU A 93 11.57 -4.62 -28.30
N GLY A 94 10.37 -4.08 -27.99
CA GLY A 94 9.16 -4.27 -28.79
C GLY A 94 8.70 -5.74 -28.83
N ALA A 95 7.52 -5.99 -29.40
CA ALA A 95 7.08 -7.37 -29.63
C ALA A 95 7.68 -7.95 -30.93
N GLN A 96 8.25 -9.16 -30.85
CA GLN A 96 8.99 -9.81 -31.94
C GLN A 96 8.16 -10.07 -33.21
N ASP A 97 6.83 -10.12 -33.10
CA ASP A 97 5.87 -10.39 -34.16
C ASP A 97 5.18 -9.13 -34.72
N THR A 98 5.65 -7.94 -34.34
CA THR A 98 5.05 -6.69 -34.78
C THR A 98 5.25 -6.44 -36.27
N LYS A 99 4.16 -6.06 -36.96
CA LYS A 99 4.24 -5.62 -38.36
C LYS A 99 5.09 -4.34 -38.40
N LYS A 100 6.04 -4.24 -39.34
CA LYS A 100 6.94 -3.08 -39.51
C LYS A 100 6.25 -1.70 -39.49
N ASN A 101 4.95 -1.63 -39.81
CA ASN A 101 4.18 -0.39 -39.90
C ASN A 101 3.28 -0.12 -38.68
N LYS A 102 3.27 -0.99 -37.67
CA LYS A 102 2.54 -0.85 -36.39
C LYS A 102 3.32 -1.57 -35.27
N PRO A 103 4.43 -0.98 -34.78
CA PRO A 103 5.15 -1.53 -33.63
C PRO A 103 4.25 -1.54 -32.40
N PHE A 104 4.25 -2.64 -31.66
CA PHE A 104 3.59 -2.77 -30.35
C PHE A 104 4.61 -2.45 -29.27
N ASP A 105 4.36 -1.35 -28.56
CA ASP A 105 5.18 -0.95 -27.43
C ASP A 105 4.71 -1.72 -26.19
N VAL A 106 5.58 -2.58 -25.66
CA VAL A 106 5.23 -3.47 -24.54
C VAL A 106 5.09 -2.68 -23.24
N LEU A 107 5.90 -1.63 -23.06
CA LEU A 107 5.96 -0.87 -21.81
C LEU A 107 4.72 -0.02 -21.61
N VAL A 108 4.08 0.46 -22.69
CA VAL A 108 2.83 1.22 -22.61
C VAL A 108 1.58 0.33 -22.53
N HIS A 109 1.70 -0.97 -22.77
CA HIS A 109 0.58 -1.93 -22.70
C HIS A 109 0.64 -2.86 -21.48
N ALA A 110 1.46 -2.52 -20.48
CA ALA A 110 1.61 -3.26 -19.23
C ALA A 110 0.55 -2.89 -18.16
N GLY A 111 -0.53 -2.20 -18.55
CA GLY A 111 -1.61 -1.79 -17.64
C GLY A 111 -1.10 -0.88 -16.53
N ASN A 112 -1.44 -1.16 -15.27
CA ASN A 112 -0.95 -0.40 -14.12
C ASN A 112 0.56 -0.60 -13.86
N LEU A 113 1.22 -1.55 -14.52
CA LEU A 113 2.67 -1.75 -14.41
C LEU A 113 3.44 -0.97 -15.48
N SER A 114 2.73 -0.25 -16.35
CA SER A 114 3.36 0.63 -17.35
C SER A 114 4.07 1.78 -16.64
N PRO A 115 5.27 2.19 -17.08
CA PRO A 115 5.84 3.47 -16.70
C PRO A 115 4.91 4.63 -17.09
N TRP A 116 4.86 5.68 -16.28
CA TRP A 116 4.11 6.89 -16.61
C TRP A 116 4.63 7.55 -17.89
N GLN A 117 3.69 8.03 -18.70
CA GLN A 117 3.91 8.82 -19.91
C GLN A 117 2.82 9.90 -20.02
N THR A 118 3.09 10.93 -20.81
CA THR A 118 2.08 11.94 -21.16
C THR A 118 0.95 11.29 -21.97
N VAL A 119 -0.30 11.51 -21.55
CA VAL A 119 -1.51 11.09 -22.28
C VAL A 119 -1.98 12.23 -23.18
N ASP A 120 -2.42 11.90 -24.39
CA ASP A 120 -2.85 12.92 -25.35
C ASP A 120 -4.26 13.46 -25.04
N SER A 121 -5.23 12.60 -24.69
CA SER A 121 -6.60 13.07 -24.41
C SER A 121 -7.52 12.05 -23.73
N PHE A 122 -8.42 12.54 -22.88
CA PHE A 122 -9.57 11.81 -22.32
C PHE A 122 -10.92 12.31 -22.88
N GLY A 123 -10.95 12.73 -24.15
CA GLY A 123 -12.16 13.24 -24.81
C GLY A 123 -12.15 14.74 -25.13
N LEU A 124 -11.04 15.43 -24.87
CA LEU A 124 -10.78 16.82 -25.26
C LEU A 124 -9.45 16.90 -26.03
N PRO A 125 -9.40 16.52 -27.32
CA PRO A 125 -8.13 16.36 -28.05
C PRO A 125 -7.40 17.67 -28.35
N ASN A 126 -8.09 18.80 -28.23
CA ASN A 126 -7.53 20.14 -28.44
C ASN A 126 -7.26 20.89 -27.13
N ALA A 127 -7.57 20.29 -25.98
CA ALA A 127 -7.32 20.90 -24.68
C ALA A 127 -5.84 20.80 -24.32
N SER A 128 -5.32 21.86 -23.73
CA SER A 128 -3.94 21.89 -23.22
C SER A 128 -3.94 21.98 -21.68
N PRO A 129 -3.01 21.29 -21.00
CA PRO A 129 -2.78 21.47 -19.57
C PRO A 129 -2.19 22.85 -19.22
N VAL A 130 -1.68 23.60 -20.22
CA VAL A 130 -1.26 25.01 -20.10
C VAL A 130 -2.47 25.86 -19.73
N ILE A 131 -2.28 26.86 -18.86
CA ILE A 131 -3.35 27.76 -18.42
C ILE A 131 -3.98 28.47 -19.64
N PRO A 132 -5.32 28.51 -19.77
CA PRO A 132 -5.96 29.18 -20.89
C PRO A 132 -5.63 30.68 -20.93
N GLN A 133 -5.55 31.25 -22.14
CA GLN A 133 -5.23 32.66 -22.32
C GLN A 133 -6.22 33.56 -21.57
N GLY A 134 -5.68 34.51 -20.81
CA GLY A 134 -6.48 35.44 -20.01
C GLY A 134 -6.94 34.87 -18.67
N CYS A 135 -6.51 33.67 -18.30
CA CYS A 135 -6.66 33.11 -16.96
C CYS A 135 -5.35 33.17 -16.17
N GLU A 136 -5.46 33.06 -14.84
CA GLU A 136 -4.34 32.96 -13.91
C GLU A 136 -4.57 31.79 -12.96
N ILE A 137 -3.49 31.11 -12.55
CA ILE A 137 -3.56 30.02 -11.57
C ILE A 137 -3.50 30.55 -10.16
N ILE A 138 -4.41 30.07 -9.31
CA ILE A 138 -4.50 30.44 -7.91
C ILE A 138 -4.01 29.29 -7.03
N GLN A 139 -4.35 28.05 -7.40
CA GLN A 139 -3.98 26.86 -6.63
C GLN A 139 -3.71 25.67 -7.54
N ALA A 140 -2.82 24.78 -7.08
CA ALA A 140 -2.55 23.49 -7.69
C ALA A 140 -2.68 22.38 -6.64
N HIS A 141 -3.41 21.31 -6.98
CA HIS A 141 -3.56 20.12 -6.15
C HIS A 141 -2.93 18.93 -6.87
N LEU A 142 -1.87 18.35 -6.33
CA LEU A 142 -1.23 17.15 -6.88
C LEU A 142 -1.64 15.93 -6.07
N LEU A 143 -2.22 14.94 -6.74
CA LEU A 143 -2.33 13.57 -6.24
C LEU A 143 -1.48 12.67 -7.13
N HIS A 144 -0.49 11.99 -6.57
CA HIS A 144 0.38 11.11 -7.36
C HIS A 144 0.49 9.69 -6.81
N ARG A 145 0.72 8.73 -7.70
CA ARG A 145 1.06 7.35 -7.35
C ARG A 145 2.53 7.24 -6.98
N HIS A 146 2.89 6.21 -6.22
CA HIS A 146 4.27 5.73 -6.19
C HIS A 146 4.82 5.40 -7.58
N GLY A 147 6.15 5.43 -7.68
CA GLY A 147 6.91 5.04 -8.88
C GLY A 147 7.01 3.53 -9.05
N ALA A 148 7.75 3.10 -10.07
CA ALA A 148 7.94 1.69 -10.36
C ALA A 148 8.60 0.93 -9.20
N ARG A 149 8.01 -0.19 -8.83
CA ARG A 149 8.39 -1.00 -7.67
C ARG A 149 8.62 -2.46 -8.03
N TYR A 150 9.19 -3.21 -7.11
CA TYR A 150 9.23 -4.65 -7.15
C TYR A 150 7.83 -5.27 -6.95
N PRO A 151 7.63 -6.55 -7.35
CA PRO A 151 6.40 -7.28 -7.07
C PRO A 151 6.06 -7.33 -5.59
N THR A 152 4.79 -7.53 -5.28
CA THR A 152 4.33 -7.78 -3.91
C THR A 152 4.74 -9.18 -3.46
N THR A 153 5.03 -9.37 -2.18
CA THR A 153 5.43 -10.66 -1.61
C THR A 153 4.34 -11.70 -1.84
N GLY A 154 4.74 -12.90 -2.29
CA GLY A 154 3.80 -13.99 -2.58
C GLY A 154 2.95 -13.80 -3.84
N SER A 155 3.21 -12.75 -4.64
CA SER A 155 2.52 -12.53 -5.92
C SER A 155 2.94 -13.54 -7.00
N GLY A 156 2.17 -13.56 -8.11
CA GLY A 156 2.37 -14.46 -9.25
C GLY A 156 3.82 -14.64 -9.72
N PRO A 157 4.61 -13.57 -9.92
CA PRO A 157 6.02 -13.64 -10.29
C PRO A 157 6.88 -14.55 -9.40
N ALA A 158 6.77 -14.39 -8.08
CA ALA A 158 7.55 -15.17 -7.12
C ALA A 158 7.09 -16.65 -7.09
N ASN A 159 5.78 -16.88 -7.20
CA ASN A 159 5.22 -18.24 -7.25
C ASN A 159 5.64 -18.98 -8.53
N PHE A 160 5.64 -18.29 -9.67
CA PHE A 160 6.13 -18.83 -10.93
C PHE A 160 7.63 -19.17 -10.85
N ALA A 161 8.44 -18.29 -10.25
CA ALA A 161 9.85 -18.57 -10.01
C ALA A 161 10.07 -19.84 -9.19
N ALA A 162 9.34 -19.98 -8.07
CA ALA A 162 9.39 -21.18 -7.23
C ALA A 162 8.98 -22.45 -7.99
N LYS A 163 7.96 -22.36 -8.86
CA LYS A 163 7.51 -23.47 -9.70
C LYS A 163 8.59 -23.91 -10.70
N VAL A 164 9.25 -22.96 -11.38
CA VAL A 164 10.38 -23.25 -12.29
C VAL A 164 11.53 -23.89 -11.51
N HIS A 165 11.82 -23.40 -10.31
CA HIS A 165 12.89 -23.94 -9.47
C HIS A 165 12.64 -25.36 -8.99
N ALA A 166 11.40 -25.67 -8.59
CA ALA A 166 11.01 -27.02 -8.23
C ALA A 166 11.16 -28.00 -9.42
N ALA A 167 10.78 -27.59 -10.63
CA ALA A 167 10.97 -28.40 -11.83
C ALA A 167 12.45 -28.62 -12.17
N ALA A 168 13.28 -27.58 -12.04
CA ALA A 168 14.71 -27.65 -12.29
C ALA A 168 15.45 -28.60 -11.34
N THR A 169 15.09 -28.56 -10.05
CA THR A 169 15.70 -29.40 -9.00
C THR A 169 15.17 -30.84 -8.99
N GLY A 170 13.94 -31.07 -9.45
CA GLY A 170 13.33 -32.41 -9.57
C GLY A 170 13.88 -33.27 -10.71
N GLY A 171 14.66 -32.70 -11.63
CA GLY A 171 15.25 -33.37 -12.78
C GLY A 171 14.30 -33.50 -13.98
N GLY A 172 14.86 -33.45 -15.20
CA GLY A 172 14.08 -33.60 -16.44
C GLY A 172 13.42 -32.32 -16.97
N PHE A 173 13.59 -31.19 -16.29
CA PHE A 173 13.22 -29.87 -16.81
C PHE A 173 14.11 -29.47 -18.00
N LEU A 174 13.47 -29.08 -19.09
CA LEU A 174 14.11 -28.54 -20.28
C LEU A 174 13.16 -27.57 -20.97
N ALA A 175 13.61 -26.33 -21.14
CA ALA A 175 12.94 -25.34 -21.97
C ALA A 175 13.67 -25.18 -23.31
N THR A 176 12.93 -24.93 -24.38
CA THR A 176 13.44 -24.82 -25.75
C THR A 176 12.83 -23.60 -26.44
N GLY A 177 13.23 -23.29 -27.68
CA GLY A 177 12.62 -22.21 -28.44
C GLY A 177 12.75 -20.84 -27.77
N ALA A 178 11.65 -20.09 -27.71
CA ALA A 178 11.59 -18.78 -27.08
C ALA A 178 11.72 -18.87 -25.55
N LEU A 179 11.47 -20.03 -24.95
CA LEU A 179 11.59 -20.25 -23.51
C LEU A 179 12.97 -20.78 -23.07
N SER A 180 13.94 -20.93 -23.98
CA SER A 180 15.24 -21.52 -23.64
C SER A 180 16.01 -20.78 -22.55
N PHE A 181 15.76 -19.48 -22.38
CA PHE A 181 16.36 -18.68 -21.31
C PHE A 181 15.98 -19.19 -19.90
N LEU A 182 14.82 -19.84 -19.74
CA LEU A 182 14.36 -20.40 -18.47
C LEU A 182 15.31 -21.46 -17.90
N ASN A 183 16.11 -22.13 -18.74
CA ASN A 183 17.08 -23.13 -18.29
C ASN A 183 18.17 -22.56 -17.38
N THR A 184 18.40 -21.25 -17.44
CA THR A 184 19.45 -20.56 -16.66
C THR A 184 18.93 -19.30 -15.97
N TRP A 185 17.65 -18.99 -16.13
CA TRP A 185 17.01 -17.82 -15.55
C TRP A 185 16.99 -17.93 -14.02
N THR A 186 17.29 -16.82 -13.34
CA THR A 186 17.22 -16.69 -11.87
C THR A 186 16.29 -15.53 -11.52
N TYR A 187 15.53 -15.68 -10.44
CA TYR A 187 14.62 -14.63 -9.99
C TYR A 187 15.41 -13.59 -9.17
N LYS A 188 15.60 -12.41 -9.77
CA LYS A 188 16.45 -11.32 -9.21
C LYS A 188 15.65 -10.19 -8.57
N LEU A 189 14.33 -10.28 -8.58
CA LEU A 189 13.47 -9.20 -8.11
C LEU A 189 13.40 -9.20 -6.58
N GLY A 190 13.44 -8.00 -6.00
CA GLY A 190 13.09 -7.77 -4.61
C GLY A 190 11.57 -7.88 -4.39
N ALA A 191 11.11 -7.29 -3.28
CA ALA A 191 9.69 -7.22 -2.97
C ALA A 191 9.30 -5.82 -2.46
N GLU A 192 8.08 -5.39 -2.80
CA GLU A 192 7.35 -4.18 -2.35
C GLU A 192 7.96 -2.80 -2.65
N THR A 193 9.28 -2.66 -2.57
CA THR A 193 10.02 -1.40 -2.54
C THR A 193 10.25 -0.80 -3.93
N LEU A 194 10.57 0.49 -3.98
CA LEU A 194 10.85 1.18 -5.24
C LEU A 194 12.13 0.65 -5.91
N THR A 195 12.04 0.48 -7.22
CA THR A 195 13.20 0.26 -8.09
C THR A 195 13.98 1.56 -8.27
N PRO A 196 15.26 1.50 -8.70
CA PRO A 196 16.01 2.71 -9.06
C PRO A 196 15.30 3.55 -10.14
N PHE A 197 14.67 2.90 -11.13
CA PHE A 197 13.85 3.59 -12.13
C PHE A 197 12.66 4.31 -11.47
N GLY A 198 11.92 3.63 -10.59
CA GLY A 198 10.81 4.22 -9.86
C GLY A 198 11.20 5.47 -9.08
N ARG A 199 12.33 5.43 -8.36
CA ARG A 199 12.90 6.60 -7.66
C ARG A 199 13.12 7.78 -8.59
N SER A 200 13.70 7.54 -9.77
CA SER A 200 13.91 8.57 -10.78
C SER A 200 12.60 9.17 -11.31
N GLN A 201 11.53 8.38 -11.42
CA GLN A 201 10.23 8.87 -11.87
C GLN A 201 9.67 9.93 -10.91
N LEU A 202 9.71 9.70 -9.60
CA LEU A 202 9.20 10.69 -8.64
C LEU A 202 10.10 11.90 -8.51
N PHE A 203 11.42 11.71 -8.61
CA PHE A 203 12.35 12.84 -8.62
C PHE A 203 12.08 13.76 -9.82
N ASN A 204 11.89 13.17 -11.00
CA ASN A 204 11.54 13.91 -12.22
C ASN A 204 10.13 14.53 -12.13
N LEU A 205 9.17 13.87 -11.47
CA LEU A 205 7.86 14.44 -11.18
C LEU A 205 7.99 15.69 -10.30
N GLY A 206 8.82 15.65 -9.25
CA GLY A 206 9.13 16.79 -8.39
C GLY A 206 9.71 17.97 -9.17
N ILE A 207 10.74 17.71 -9.99
CA ILE A 207 11.34 18.72 -10.88
C ILE A 207 10.29 19.31 -11.82
N GLY A 208 9.55 18.44 -12.53
CA GLY A 208 8.54 18.86 -13.49
C GLY A 208 7.44 19.68 -12.85
N PHE A 209 7.02 19.31 -11.64
CA PHE A 209 6.00 20.04 -10.88
C PHE A 209 6.53 21.41 -10.42
N ARG A 210 7.78 21.50 -9.97
CA ARG A 210 8.44 22.78 -9.62
C ARG A 210 8.57 23.70 -10.84
N VAL A 211 8.94 23.17 -12.00
CA VAL A 211 9.03 23.96 -13.23
C VAL A 211 7.66 24.46 -13.69
N LYS A 212 6.63 23.62 -13.58
CA LYS A 212 5.26 23.96 -13.96
C LYS A 212 4.66 25.00 -13.00
N TYR A 213 4.74 24.78 -11.70
CA TYR A 213 3.94 25.47 -10.68
C TYR A 213 4.76 26.23 -9.63
N GLY A 214 6.09 26.33 -9.78
CA GLY A 214 6.99 26.90 -8.78
C GLY A 214 6.66 28.33 -8.39
N GLU A 215 6.09 29.13 -9.29
CA GLU A 215 5.69 30.51 -8.96
C GLU A 215 4.67 30.58 -7.81
N LEU A 216 3.81 29.58 -7.62
CA LEU A 216 2.85 29.53 -6.51
C LEU A 216 3.53 29.46 -5.13
N LEU A 217 4.84 29.18 -5.07
CA LEU A 217 5.59 29.18 -3.81
C LEU A 217 5.74 30.56 -3.19
N LYS A 218 5.64 31.61 -3.99
CA LYS A 218 5.64 33.01 -3.51
C LYS A 218 4.42 33.30 -2.62
N GLU A 219 3.36 32.50 -2.74
CA GLU A 219 2.12 32.66 -1.98
C GLU A 219 2.13 31.93 -0.63
N PHE A 220 3.13 31.10 -0.35
CA PHE A 220 3.28 30.47 0.95
C PHE A 220 3.81 31.44 1.99
N LYS A 221 3.19 31.40 3.18
CA LYS A 221 3.63 32.18 4.36
C LYS A 221 4.34 31.32 5.40
N ASP A 222 4.15 30.01 5.32
CA ASP A 222 4.71 28.96 6.18
C ASP A 222 5.12 27.75 5.32
N LEU A 223 5.84 26.78 5.91
CA LEU A 223 6.24 25.57 5.20
C LEU A 223 5.01 24.74 4.74
N PRO A 224 5.00 24.23 3.50
CA PRO A 224 3.90 23.40 3.00
C PRO A 224 3.85 22.05 3.74
N VAL A 225 2.64 21.48 3.84
CA VAL A 225 2.43 20.11 4.33
C VAL A 225 2.12 19.19 3.16
N PHE A 226 2.95 18.19 2.94
CA PHE A 226 2.70 17.13 1.95
C PHE A 226 2.35 15.83 2.66
N ARG A 227 1.43 15.04 2.09
CA ARG A 227 0.93 13.81 2.72
C ARG A 227 1.32 12.58 1.94
N THR A 228 1.60 11.50 2.66
CA THR A 228 1.84 10.17 2.11
C THR A 228 1.30 9.13 3.08
N THR A 229 1.41 7.86 2.70
CA THR A 229 1.09 6.72 3.55
C THR A 229 2.36 5.99 4.03
N SER A 230 2.23 5.13 5.04
CA SER A 230 3.36 4.58 5.80
C SER A 230 4.10 3.41 5.15
N GLU A 231 3.61 2.86 4.03
CA GLU A 231 4.36 1.84 3.32
C GLU A 231 5.69 2.39 2.79
N ALA A 232 6.76 1.59 2.85
CA ALA A 232 8.11 2.03 2.49
C ALA A 232 8.17 2.65 1.08
N ARG A 233 7.53 2.02 0.09
CA ARG A 233 7.46 2.55 -1.29
C ARG A 233 6.76 3.90 -1.39
N MET A 234 5.82 4.19 -0.49
CA MET A 234 5.03 5.42 -0.49
C MET A 234 5.82 6.56 0.15
N VAL A 235 6.41 6.30 1.31
CA VAL A 235 7.35 7.23 1.97
C VAL A 235 8.50 7.56 1.03
N ASP A 236 9.15 6.56 0.44
CA ASP A 236 10.24 6.79 -0.51
C ASP A 236 9.79 7.60 -1.73
N SER A 237 8.57 7.36 -2.23
CA SER A 237 8.04 8.13 -3.37
C SER A 237 7.87 9.61 -3.04
N ALA A 238 7.30 9.91 -1.87
CA ALA A 238 7.12 11.27 -1.40
C ALA A 238 8.46 11.98 -1.15
N LEU A 239 9.45 11.28 -0.58
CA LEU A 239 10.80 11.82 -0.37
C LEU A 239 11.53 12.11 -1.68
N HIS A 240 11.44 11.23 -2.69
CA HIS A 240 12.05 11.48 -4.00
C HIS A 240 11.37 12.64 -4.72
N PHE A 241 10.04 12.75 -4.63
CA PHE A 241 9.31 13.91 -5.13
C PHE A 241 9.80 15.20 -4.47
N ALA A 242 9.84 15.25 -3.12
CA ALA A 242 10.28 16.42 -2.38
C ALA A 242 11.74 16.80 -2.69
N ALA A 243 12.63 15.81 -2.81
CA ALA A 243 14.01 16.02 -3.19
C ALA A 243 14.15 16.61 -4.62
N GLY A 244 13.29 16.19 -5.56
CA GLY A 244 13.24 16.78 -6.90
C GLY A 244 12.62 18.18 -6.92
N PHE A 245 11.65 18.44 -6.05
CA PHE A 245 10.92 19.71 -5.99
C PHE A 245 11.68 20.83 -5.25
N PHE A 246 12.41 20.50 -4.19
CA PHE A 246 13.15 21.46 -3.35
C PHE A 246 14.67 21.35 -3.46
N GLY A 247 15.20 20.24 -3.96
CA GLY A 247 16.64 20.00 -4.07
C GLY A 247 17.19 19.05 -3.00
N VAL A 248 18.19 18.26 -3.38
CA VAL A 248 18.67 17.09 -2.60
C VAL A 248 19.35 17.43 -1.27
N GLN A 249 19.90 18.64 -1.12
CA GLN A 249 20.70 19.00 0.07
C GLN A 249 19.85 19.44 1.26
N SER A 250 18.71 20.10 1.01
CA SER A 250 17.93 20.76 2.08
C SER A 250 16.44 20.42 2.08
N TYR A 251 15.92 19.61 1.15
CA TYR A 251 14.46 19.40 1.01
C TYR A 251 13.75 19.04 2.33
N GLN A 252 14.40 18.33 3.24
CA GLN A 252 13.83 17.94 4.53
C GLN A 252 13.48 19.12 5.45
N GLN A 253 14.02 20.31 5.19
CA GLN A 253 13.77 21.55 5.92
C GLN A 253 12.77 22.48 5.21
N GLU A 254 12.38 22.14 3.98
CA GLU A 254 11.60 23.00 3.06
C GLU A 254 10.10 22.66 3.09
N TYR A 255 9.69 21.62 3.82
CA TYR A 255 8.29 21.20 3.97
C TYR A 255 8.10 20.29 5.19
N HIS A 256 6.84 20.04 5.54
CA HIS A 256 6.44 19.03 6.51
C HIS A 256 5.85 17.80 5.80
N GLN A 257 6.39 16.62 6.08
CA GLN A 257 5.83 15.35 5.62
C GLN A 257 4.87 14.78 6.67
N LEU A 258 3.58 14.71 6.34
CA LEU A 258 2.61 13.93 7.11
C LEU A 258 2.56 12.50 6.55
N ILE A 259 2.82 11.52 7.42
CA ILE A 259 2.73 10.09 7.09
C ILE A 259 1.49 9.51 7.78
N THR A 260 0.56 9.02 6.98
CA THR A 260 -0.66 8.35 7.45
C THR A 260 -0.42 6.84 7.55
N VAL A 261 -0.81 6.22 8.66
CA VAL A 261 -0.52 4.81 8.90
C VAL A 261 -1.45 3.92 8.07
N GLU A 262 -0.87 2.93 7.39
CA GLU A 262 -1.58 1.84 6.72
C GLU A 262 -1.58 0.60 7.61
N THR A 263 -2.66 0.39 8.35
CA THR A 263 -2.88 -0.83 9.14
C THR A 263 -4.37 -0.99 9.42
N ASP A 264 -4.80 -2.24 9.63
CA ASP A 264 -6.17 -2.61 9.99
C ASP A 264 -6.78 -1.68 11.05
N GLY A 265 -7.96 -1.14 10.74
CA GLY A 265 -8.73 -0.30 11.67
C GLY A 265 -8.26 1.15 11.78
N GLN A 266 -7.21 1.57 11.07
CA GLN A 266 -6.80 2.97 10.98
C GLN A 266 -7.43 3.67 9.78
N ASN A 267 -8.16 4.76 10.03
CA ASN A 267 -8.77 5.54 8.96
C ASN A 267 -7.69 6.28 8.15
N ASN A 268 -7.59 5.93 6.86
CA ASN A 268 -6.63 6.53 5.95
C ASN A 268 -7.27 6.81 4.58
N THR A 269 -7.42 8.09 4.20
CA THR A 269 -8.02 8.47 2.91
C THR A 269 -7.12 8.15 1.71
N LEU A 270 -5.83 7.95 1.94
CA LEU A 270 -4.84 7.58 0.92
C LEU A 270 -4.63 6.05 0.83
N ALA A 271 -5.23 5.27 1.75
CA ALA A 271 -5.26 3.81 1.80
C ALA A 271 -6.51 3.26 2.55
N PRO A 272 -7.74 3.52 2.07
CA PRO A 272 -8.97 3.21 2.80
C PRO A 272 -9.37 1.73 2.86
N TYR A 273 -8.65 0.84 2.17
CA TYR A 273 -8.97 -0.60 2.17
C TYR A 273 -8.85 -1.23 3.56
N GLU A 274 -8.06 -0.66 4.47
CA GLU A 274 -7.90 -1.14 5.84
C GLU A 274 -9.14 -0.94 6.73
N THR A 275 -10.07 -0.10 6.30
CA THR A 275 -11.31 0.18 7.02
C THR A 275 -12.57 -0.12 6.23
N CYS A 276 -12.48 -0.29 4.91
CA CYS A 276 -13.57 -0.82 4.08
C CYS A 276 -13.47 -2.34 3.96
N THR A 277 -14.10 -3.11 4.85
CA THR A 277 -13.91 -4.57 4.91
C THR A 277 -14.38 -5.31 3.65
N ASN A 278 -15.43 -4.82 2.96
CA ASN A 278 -15.85 -5.38 1.67
C ASN A 278 -14.83 -5.21 0.54
N SER A 279 -13.85 -4.31 0.68
CA SER A 279 -12.73 -4.20 -0.28
C SER A 279 -11.78 -5.40 -0.24
N ASN A 280 -11.77 -6.15 0.86
CA ASN A 280 -10.86 -7.26 1.12
C ASN A 280 -11.55 -8.64 1.14
N ASN A 281 -12.77 -8.73 0.61
CA ASN A 281 -13.52 -9.99 0.51
C ASN A 281 -13.95 -10.30 -0.93
N ALA A 282 -14.87 -11.26 -1.11
CA ALA A 282 -15.35 -11.67 -2.43
C ALA A 282 -15.87 -10.51 -3.30
N ILE A 283 -16.39 -9.43 -2.70
CA ILE A 283 -16.85 -8.24 -3.41
C ILE A 283 -15.66 -7.49 -4.00
N GLY A 284 -14.67 -7.14 -3.17
CA GLY A 284 -13.43 -6.51 -3.64
C GLY A 284 -12.63 -7.37 -4.63
N GLN A 285 -12.76 -8.70 -4.54
CA GLN A 285 -12.10 -9.65 -5.45
C GLN A 285 -12.85 -9.86 -6.79
N PHE A 286 -13.97 -9.17 -7.03
CA PHE A 286 -14.75 -9.32 -8.26
C PHE A 286 -13.95 -9.05 -9.53
N GLY A 287 -13.00 -8.11 -9.45
CA GLY A 287 -12.06 -7.85 -10.53
C GLY A 287 -11.29 -9.08 -10.99
N ASN A 288 -10.82 -9.89 -10.04
CA ASN A 288 -10.10 -11.13 -10.32
C ASN A 288 -10.99 -12.18 -10.98
N VAL A 289 -12.28 -12.23 -10.64
CA VAL A 289 -13.25 -13.12 -11.26
C VAL A 289 -13.47 -12.78 -12.74
N GLN A 290 -13.66 -11.49 -13.07
CA GLN A 290 -13.86 -11.06 -14.46
C GLN A 290 -12.59 -11.22 -15.29
N ALA A 291 -11.44 -10.91 -14.70
CA ALA A 291 -10.16 -11.17 -15.31
C ALA A 291 -9.91 -12.64 -15.63
N ALA A 292 -10.29 -13.56 -14.74
CA ALA A 292 -10.15 -14.99 -14.97
C ALA A 292 -10.99 -15.46 -16.18
N LYS A 293 -12.22 -14.92 -16.34
CA LYS A 293 -13.06 -15.18 -17.52
C LYS A 293 -12.38 -14.70 -18.80
N TRP A 294 -11.87 -13.47 -18.81
CA TRP A 294 -11.14 -12.96 -19.96
C TRP A 294 -9.89 -13.80 -20.26
N GLY A 295 -9.15 -14.20 -19.22
CA GLY A 295 -8.01 -15.12 -19.34
C GLY A 295 -8.38 -16.43 -20.05
N GLN A 296 -9.57 -16.99 -19.80
CA GLN A 296 -10.05 -18.18 -20.50
C GLN A 296 -10.32 -17.96 -22.00
N VAL A 297 -10.45 -16.71 -22.45
CA VAL A 297 -10.66 -16.38 -23.86
C VAL A 297 -9.32 -16.26 -24.59
N TYR A 298 -8.40 -15.44 -24.10
CA TYR A 298 -7.21 -15.06 -24.87
C TYR A 298 -5.96 -15.90 -24.56
N LEU A 299 -5.86 -16.53 -23.38
CA LEU A 299 -4.68 -17.28 -22.96
C LEU A 299 -4.59 -18.74 -23.47
N PRO A 300 -5.67 -19.50 -23.74
CA PRO A 300 -5.54 -20.91 -24.13
C PRO A 300 -4.65 -21.16 -25.36
N PRO A 301 -4.69 -20.34 -26.44
CA PRO A 301 -3.76 -20.50 -27.56
C PRO A 301 -2.30 -20.29 -27.16
N ALA A 302 -2.02 -19.29 -26.31
CA ALA A 302 -0.67 -19.02 -25.81
C ALA A 302 -0.20 -20.16 -24.90
N LEU A 303 -1.06 -20.66 -24.00
CA LEU A 303 -0.76 -21.77 -23.10
C LEU A 303 -0.35 -23.01 -23.90
N LYS A 304 -1.15 -23.38 -24.91
CA LYS A 304 -0.85 -24.51 -25.79
C LYS A 304 0.44 -24.31 -26.58
N ARG A 305 0.77 -23.08 -26.97
CA ARG A 305 2.03 -22.75 -27.67
C ARG A 305 3.22 -22.92 -26.74
N LEU A 306 3.19 -22.31 -25.55
CA LEU A 306 4.30 -22.29 -24.61
C LEU A 306 4.59 -23.68 -24.01
N ASN A 307 3.56 -24.47 -23.68
CA ASN A 307 3.76 -25.84 -23.18
C ASN A 307 4.44 -26.79 -24.17
N LYS A 308 4.42 -26.49 -25.49
CA LYS A 308 5.18 -27.30 -26.48
C LYS A 308 6.69 -27.12 -26.36
N GLU A 309 7.12 -26.00 -25.80
CA GLU A 309 8.54 -25.65 -25.65
C GLU A 309 9.10 -26.10 -24.30
N LEU A 310 8.28 -26.72 -23.45
CA LEU A 310 8.64 -27.15 -22.10
C LEU A 310 8.53 -28.67 -21.95
N LYS A 311 9.52 -29.24 -21.27
CA LYS A 311 9.52 -30.62 -20.78
C LYS A 311 9.83 -30.60 -19.29
N GLY A 312 9.15 -31.43 -18.51
CA GLY A 312 9.34 -31.49 -17.05
C GLY A 312 8.70 -30.33 -16.27
N LEU A 313 7.99 -29.43 -16.94
CA LEU A 313 7.19 -28.34 -16.37
C LEU A 313 5.92 -28.17 -17.20
N GLU A 314 4.76 -28.14 -16.54
CA GLU A 314 3.47 -27.89 -17.19
C GLU A 314 2.90 -26.55 -16.72
N LEU A 315 2.71 -25.62 -17.66
CA LEU A 315 2.04 -24.35 -17.42
C LEU A 315 0.52 -24.53 -17.34
N ASN A 316 -0.14 -23.62 -16.65
CA ASN A 316 -1.59 -23.47 -16.57
C ASN A 316 -2.00 -22.00 -16.83
N LEU A 317 -3.30 -21.71 -16.80
CA LEU A 317 -3.82 -20.37 -17.10
C LEU A 317 -3.45 -19.30 -16.05
N THR A 318 -2.99 -19.66 -14.86
CA THR A 318 -2.53 -18.69 -13.84
C THR A 318 -1.03 -18.39 -13.95
N ASP A 319 -0.25 -19.29 -14.56
CA ASP A 319 1.17 -19.05 -14.84
C ASP A 319 1.36 -17.97 -15.89
N LEU A 320 0.51 -17.93 -16.93
CA LEU A 320 0.68 -16.98 -18.03
C LEU A 320 0.56 -15.52 -17.55
N PRO A 321 -0.43 -15.10 -16.75
CA PRO A 321 -0.47 -13.78 -16.12
C PRO A 321 0.74 -13.46 -15.24
N SER A 322 1.37 -14.49 -14.64
CA SER A 322 2.57 -14.32 -13.82
C SER A 322 3.82 -14.08 -14.67
N MET A 323 4.01 -14.88 -15.73
CA MET A 323 5.04 -14.66 -16.77
C MET A 323 4.88 -13.29 -17.41
N GLN A 324 3.64 -12.92 -17.66
CA GLN A 324 3.26 -11.61 -18.10
C GLN A 324 3.75 -10.55 -17.08
N GLN A 325 3.31 -10.55 -15.82
CA GLN A 325 3.77 -9.57 -14.83
C GLN A 325 5.31 -9.49 -14.69
N LEU A 326 6.01 -10.63 -14.81
CA LEU A 326 7.48 -10.68 -14.83
C LEU A 326 8.09 -9.79 -15.91
N CYS A 327 7.49 -9.71 -17.10
CA CYS A 327 7.91 -8.78 -18.17
C CYS A 327 8.01 -7.34 -17.66
N ALA A 328 6.93 -6.86 -17.06
CA ALA A 328 6.86 -5.48 -16.60
C ALA A 328 7.81 -5.25 -15.42
N TYR A 329 7.78 -6.13 -14.41
CA TYR A 329 8.58 -5.97 -13.20
C TYR A 329 10.08 -6.12 -13.43
N GLU A 330 10.52 -7.09 -14.24
CA GLU A 330 11.94 -7.21 -14.61
C GLU A 330 12.40 -6.02 -15.43
N THR A 331 11.58 -5.52 -16.36
CA THR A 331 12.00 -4.37 -17.17
C THR A 331 12.24 -3.15 -16.28
N VAL A 332 11.31 -2.79 -15.40
CA VAL A 332 11.49 -1.60 -14.55
C VAL A 332 12.53 -1.78 -13.44
N ALA A 333 12.86 -3.01 -13.05
CA ALA A 333 13.85 -3.29 -12.00
C ALA A 333 15.27 -3.53 -12.52
N LEU A 334 15.40 -4.24 -13.65
CA LEU A 334 16.66 -4.73 -14.20
C LEU A 334 17.04 -4.04 -15.51
N GLY A 335 16.15 -3.23 -16.07
CA GLY A 335 16.33 -2.50 -17.33
C GLY A 335 15.78 -3.24 -18.55
N PHE A 336 15.53 -4.56 -18.47
CA PHE A 336 14.91 -5.35 -19.53
C PHE A 336 14.33 -6.66 -18.97
N SER A 337 13.50 -7.35 -19.75
CA SER A 337 12.98 -8.69 -19.45
C SER A 337 12.97 -9.58 -20.70
N GLU A 338 13.09 -10.89 -20.49
CA GLU A 338 12.90 -11.91 -21.52
C GLU A 338 11.42 -12.38 -21.62
N PHE A 339 10.51 -11.87 -20.77
CA PHE A 339 9.05 -12.15 -20.78
C PHE A 339 8.24 -11.01 -21.51
N TYR A 340 6.99 -11.24 -22.02
CA TYR A 340 6.11 -10.23 -22.75
C TYR A 340 4.54 -10.34 -22.47
N LEU A 341 3.67 -9.26 -22.53
CA LEU A 341 2.41 -8.99 -21.68
C LEU A 341 1.04 -8.36 -22.24
N THR A 342 -0.15 -8.43 -21.49
CA THR A 342 -1.37 -7.47 -21.36
C THR A 342 -2.48 -7.68 -20.19
N PHE A 343 -3.21 -6.65 -19.53
CA PHE A 343 -4.38 -6.76 -18.49
C PHE A 343 -5.32 -5.49 -18.02
N TRP A 344 -6.56 -5.64 -17.35
CA TRP A 344 -7.61 -4.59 -16.88
C TRP A 344 -8.39 -4.63 -15.46
N TYR A 345 -8.93 -5.72 -14.86
CA TYR A 345 -10.08 -5.65 -13.89
C TYR A 345 -9.84 -5.41 -12.36
N GLY A 346 -8.62 -5.34 -11.83
CA GLY A 346 -8.37 -5.41 -10.37
C GLY A 346 -9.02 -4.30 -9.52
N ASN A 347 -8.80 -3.04 -9.87
CA ASN A 347 -9.20 -1.88 -9.04
C ASN A 347 -9.83 -0.76 -9.87
N GLY A 348 -10.43 -1.11 -11.01
CA GLY A 348 -11.11 -0.18 -11.90
C GLY A 348 -12.60 0.02 -11.57
N PRO A 349 -13.31 0.84 -12.36
CA PRO A 349 -14.74 1.15 -12.19
C PRO A 349 -15.68 -0.06 -12.29
N GLY A 350 -15.17 -1.23 -12.67
CA GLY A 350 -15.90 -2.49 -12.58
C GLY A 350 -15.96 -3.07 -11.16
N ASN A 351 -15.38 -2.41 -10.15
CA ASN A 351 -15.51 -2.77 -8.74
C ASN A 351 -16.61 -1.92 -8.07
N PRO A 352 -17.71 -2.55 -7.58
CA PRO A 352 -18.85 -1.87 -6.96
C PRO A 352 -18.53 -0.98 -5.76
N THR A 353 -17.51 -1.33 -4.98
CA THR A 353 -17.16 -0.60 -3.75
C THR A 353 -16.29 0.63 -4.01
N SER A 354 -15.75 0.78 -5.23
CA SER A 354 -14.84 1.88 -5.57
C SER A 354 -15.48 3.25 -5.38
N SER A 355 -16.79 3.37 -5.59
CA SER A 355 -17.52 4.62 -5.36
C SER A 355 -17.56 4.97 -3.87
N ALA A 356 -17.96 4.03 -3.01
CA ALA A 356 -17.98 4.21 -1.56
C ALA A 356 -16.63 4.51 -0.96
N MET A 357 -15.60 3.76 -1.33
CA MET A 357 -14.27 3.94 -0.77
C MET A 357 -13.73 5.37 -0.94
N GLY A 358 -14.17 6.11 -1.97
CA GLY A 358 -13.78 7.49 -2.20
C GLY A 358 -14.66 8.57 -1.55
N ILE A 359 -15.77 8.24 -0.89
CA ILE A 359 -16.79 9.25 -0.56
C ILE A 359 -16.41 10.21 0.57
N GLY A 360 -15.64 9.74 1.56
CA GLY A 360 -15.18 10.63 2.64
C GLY A 360 -14.20 11.69 2.14
N TYR A 361 -13.40 11.38 1.10
CA TYR A 361 -12.59 12.41 0.44
C TYR A 361 -13.46 13.48 -0.24
N VAL A 362 -14.56 13.07 -0.87
CA VAL A 362 -15.48 14.04 -1.49
C VAL A 362 -16.12 14.92 -0.39
N GLN A 363 -16.51 14.35 0.76
CA GLN A 363 -16.99 15.11 1.94
C GLN A 363 -16.00 16.18 2.39
N GLU A 364 -14.73 15.81 2.53
CA GLU A 364 -13.64 16.72 2.87
C GLU A 364 -13.43 17.81 1.82
N LEU A 365 -13.43 17.43 0.54
CA LEU A 365 -13.35 18.35 -0.59
C LEU A 365 -14.47 19.40 -0.51
N VAL A 366 -15.69 18.98 -0.23
CA VAL A 366 -16.86 19.85 -0.11
C VAL A 366 -16.81 20.80 1.09
N SER A 367 -16.27 20.33 2.21
CA SER A 367 -16.03 21.12 3.42
C SER A 367 -15.12 22.30 3.15
N ARG A 368 -14.01 22.03 2.44
CA ARG A 368 -13.00 23.02 1.99
C ARG A 368 -13.61 24.01 1.03
N LEU A 369 -14.35 23.50 0.07
CA LEU A 369 -14.93 24.30 -0.99
C LEU A 369 -16.03 25.26 -0.53
N THR A 370 -16.86 24.90 0.47
CA THR A 370 -17.88 25.82 0.98
C THR A 370 -17.50 26.53 2.27
N LYS A 371 -16.25 26.37 2.71
CA LYS A 371 -15.77 26.88 4.00
C LYS A 371 -16.69 26.51 5.16
N THR A 372 -17.33 25.35 5.05
CA THR A 372 -18.32 24.87 6.02
C THR A 372 -17.82 23.54 6.53
N ARG A 373 -17.45 23.48 7.80
CA ARG A 373 -16.96 22.24 8.40
C ARG A 373 -18.01 21.14 8.27
N ILE A 374 -17.54 19.94 8.01
CA ILE A 374 -18.37 18.75 8.06
C ILE A 374 -18.86 18.57 9.50
N THR A 375 -20.18 18.49 9.67
CA THR A 375 -20.83 18.30 10.97
C THR A 375 -21.46 16.91 11.11
N ASN A 376 -21.51 16.13 10.03
CA ASN A 376 -22.02 14.76 9.98
C ASN A 376 -20.89 13.82 9.55
N PHE A 377 -20.65 12.76 10.32
CA PHE A 377 -19.50 11.86 10.16
C PHE A 377 -19.99 10.43 9.87
N ASP A 378 -20.70 10.25 8.77
CA ASP A 378 -21.39 9.02 8.38
C ASP A 378 -20.63 8.18 7.32
N THR A 379 -19.41 8.59 6.96
CA THR A 379 -18.54 7.88 6.00
C THR A 379 -17.10 7.69 6.54
N THR A 380 -16.05 7.76 5.69
CA THR A 380 -14.63 7.61 6.09
C THR A 380 -13.97 8.87 6.65
N VAL A 381 -14.72 9.97 6.76
CA VAL A 381 -14.20 11.23 7.28
C VAL A 381 -13.84 11.11 8.76
N ASN A 382 -12.63 11.51 9.13
CA ASN A 382 -12.21 11.58 10.52
C ASN A 382 -12.68 12.89 11.18
N SER A 383 -13.66 12.80 12.09
CA SER A 383 -14.25 13.95 12.77
C SER A 383 -13.23 14.83 13.50
N SER A 384 -12.24 14.21 14.15
CA SER A 384 -11.21 14.91 14.91
C SER A 384 -10.24 15.69 14.01
N VAL A 385 -10.10 15.28 12.75
CA VAL A 385 -9.33 16.01 11.73
C VAL A 385 -10.17 17.15 11.15
N VAL A 386 -11.36 16.86 10.62
CA VAL A 386 -12.15 17.85 9.86
C VAL A 386 -12.85 18.92 10.68
N THR A 387 -12.93 18.75 12.01
CA THR A 387 -13.45 19.78 12.92
C THR A 387 -12.35 20.68 13.50
N ASN A 388 -11.08 20.31 13.30
CA ASN A 388 -9.94 21.04 13.83
C ASN A 388 -9.38 22.04 12.79
N ASP A 389 -9.22 23.29 13.21
CA ASP A 389 -8.72 24.39 12.36
C ASP A 389 -7.26 24.24 11.93
N VAL A 390 -6.48 23.46 12.67
CA VAL A 390 -5.05 23.21 12.44
C VAL A 390 -4.83 21.96 11.59
N LEU A 391 -5.61 20.89 11.81
CA LEU A 391 -5.47 19.61 11.11
C LEU A 391 -6.23 19.56 9.78
N PHE A 392 -7.24 20.41 9.62
CA PHE A 392 -8.00 20.56 8.39
C PHE A 392 -8.22 22.05 8.07
N PRO A 393 -7.14 22.76 7.69
CA PRO A 393 -7.23 24.15 7.27
C PRO A 393 -7.95 24.24 5.92
N LEU A 394 -8.84 25.23 5.78
CA LEU A 394 -9.68 25.41 4.61
C LEU A 394 -9.10 26.45 3.61
N ASP A 395 -7.89 26.97 3.87
CA ASP A 395 -7.36 28.19 3.24
C ASP A 395 -5.85 28.12 2.86
N GLN A 396 -5.37 27.02 2.28
CA GLN A 396 -3.99 26.92 1.77
C GLN A 396 -3.89 26.91 0.22
N PRO A 397 -2.76 27.37 -0.37
CA PRO A 397 -2.62 27.56 -1.83
C PRO A 397 -2.04 26.39 -2.66
N ILE A 398 -1.27 25.44 -2.09
CA ILE A 398 -0.86 24.19 -2.78
C ILE A 398 -1.04 22.99 -1.84
N PHE A 399 -1.61 21.90 -2.35
CA PHE A 399 -1.77 20.64 -1.63
C PHE A 399 -1.12 19.49 -2.43
N VAL A 400 -0.30 18.64 -1.78
CA VAL A 400 0.33 17.47 -2.40
C VAL A 400 0.05 16.20 -1.59
N ASP A 401 -0.49 15.18 -2.26
CA ASP A 401 -0.86 13.89 -1.70
C ASP A 401 -0.24 12.74 -2.53
N ALA A 402 0.38 11.75 -1.87
CA ALA A 402 0.87 10.52 -2.48
C ALA A 402 0.00 9.31 -2.08
N SER A 403 -0.44 8.49 -3.05
CA SER A 403 -1.32 7.33 -2.81
C SER A 403 -1.03 6.16 -3.78
N HIS A 404 -1.90 5.14 -3.80
CA HIS A 404 -1.77 3.92 -4.61
C HIS A 404 -2.58 3.98 -5.91
N ASP A 405 -2.25 3.15 -6.90
CA ASP A 405 -3.03 3.03 -8.15
C ASP A 405 -4.50 2.72 -7.90
N THR A 406 -4.75 1.79 -6.98
CA THR A 406 -6.10 1.35 -6.61
C THR A 406 -6.95 2.50 -6.10
N ILE A 407 -6.32 3.40 -5.33
CA ILE A 407 -6.97 4.55 -4.71
C ILE A 407 -7.14 5.69 -5.71
N LEU A 408 -6.17 5.96 -6.58
CA LEU A 408 -6.34 6.89 -7.70
C LEU A 408 -7.54 6.50 -8.57
N SER A 409 -7.63 5.22 -8.94
CA SER A 409 -8.76 4.70 -9.73
C SER A 409 -10.10 4.85 -8.99
N ALA A 410 -10.15 4.54 -7.69
CA ALA A 410 -11.35 4.76 -6.86
C ALA A 410 -11.73 6.25 -6.79
N ILE A 411 -10.76 7.15 -6.66
CA ILE A 411 -10.97 8.61 -6.67
C ILE A 411 -11.59 9.06 -7.99
N PHE A 412 -11.15 8.55 -9.14
CA PHE A 412 -11.73 8.93 -10.43
C PHE A 412 -13.20 8.53 -10.56
N VAL A 413 -13.58 7.38 -9.98
CA VAL A 413 -14.97 6.92 -9.90
C VAL A 413 -15.78 7.79 -8.92
N ALA A 414 -15.22 8.09 -7.76
CA ALA A 414 -15.86 8.95 -6.76
C ALA A 414 -16.10 10.38 -7.29
N MET A 415 -15.13 10.94 -8.04
CA MET A 415 -15.23 12.24 -8.71
C MET A 415 -16.13 12.25 -9.95
N ASN A 416 -16.62 11.07 -10.36
CA ASN A 416 -17.49 10.88 -11.51
C ASN A 416 -16.89 11.40 -12.84
N PHE A 417 -15.63 11.05 -13.12
CA PHE A 417 -14.99 11.31 -14.43
C PHE A 417 -15.55 10.36 -15.50
N THR A 418 -16.78 10.62 -15.92
CA THR A 418 -17.57 9.78 -16.85
C THR A 418 -16.91 9.56 -18.21
N SER A 419 -15.98 10.40 -18.64
CA SER A 419 -15.22 10.17 -19.88
C SER A 419 -14.39 8.90 -19.85
N LEU A 420 -13.91 8.51 -18.67
CA LEU A 420 -13.16 7.27 -18.50
C LEU A 420 -14.09 6.05 -18.69
N SER A 421 -15.33 6.13 -18.22
CA SER A 421 -16.31 5.02 -18.31
C SER A 421 -17.38 5.21 -19.38
N ALA A 422 -17.15 6.04 -20.41
CA ALA A 422 -18.19 6.43 -21.38
C ALA A 422 -18.78 5.25 -22.17
N ASN A 423 -18.06 4.13 -22.27
CA ASN A 423 -18.55 2.92 -22.92
C ASN A 423 -19.29 1.94 -22.00
N GLY A 424 -19.48 2.30 -20.74
CA GLY A 424 -20.11 1.44 -19.74
C GLY A 424 -19.21 0.28 -19.28
N PRO A 425 -19.80 -0.78 -18.70
CA PRO A 425 -19.06 -1.95 -18.22
C PRO A 425 -18.27 -2.60 -19.34
N LEU A 426 -17.03 -3.01 -19.04
CA LEU A 426 -16.28 -3.81 -20.01
C LEU A 426 -16.83 -5.23 -20.16
N PRO A 427 -16.89 -5.74 -21.39
CA PRO A 427 -17.17 -7.14 -21.67
C PRO A 427 -15.97 -8.04 -21.33
N THR A 428 -16.25 -9.30 -20.99
CA THR A 428 -15.24 -10.32 -20.62
C THR A 428 -14.97 -11.32 -21.74
N ASP A 429 -15.53 -11.11 -22.93
CA ASP A 429 -15.47 -12.01 -24.08
C ASP A 429 -14.84 -11.36 -25.34
N HIS A 430 -14.62 -10.05 -25.34
CA HIS A 430 -13.96 -9.34 -26.43
C HIS A 430 -13.33 -8.01 -25.96
N ILE A 431 -12.47 -7.42 -26.80
CA ILE A 431 -11.97 -6.05 -26.63
C ILE A 431 -12.95 -5.09 -27.34
N PRO A 432 -13.55 -4.12 -26.64
CA PRO A 432 -14.45 -3.15 -27.28
C PRO A 432 -13.72 -2.28 -28.30
N LYS A 433 -14.41 -1.95 -29.39
CA LYS A 433 -13.85 -1.13 -30.47
C LYS A 433 -13.49 0.28 -30.02
N ASP A 434 -14.32 0.87 -29.16
CA ASP A 434 -14.22 2.28 -28.79
C ASP A 434 -13.72 2.48 -27.35
N GLN A 435 -13.11 1.46 -26.72
CA GLN A 435 -12.74 1.42 -25.28
C GLN A 435 -12.18 2.76 -24.77
N THR A 436 -12.66 3.22 -23.60
CA THR A 436 -12.35 4.55 -23.05
C THR A 436 -11.52 4.53 -21.78
N TYR A 437 -11.31 3.36 -21.19
CA TYR A 437 -10.55 3.21 -19.97
C TYR A 437 -9.33 2.34 -20.25
N PHE A 438 -8.18 2.93 -20.01
CA PHE A 438 -6.90 2.31 -20.28
C PHE A 438 -6.08 2.50 -19.02
N VAL A 439 -5.84 1.41 -18.29
CA VAL A 439 -5.17 1.49 -16.97
C VAL A 439 -3.77 2.09 -17.10
N ASN A 440 -3.09 1.84 -18.22
CA ASN A 440 -1.80 2.43 -18.57
C ASN A 440 -1.85 3.96 -18.78
N GLU A 441 -3.02 4.52 -19.07
CA GLU A 441 -3.23 5.97 -19.20
C GLU A 441 -3.77 6.60 -17.91
N ILE A 442 -4.43 5.81 -17.07
CA ILE A 442 -5.17 6.30 -15.89
C ILE A 442 -4.36 6.14 -14.60
N ALA A 443 -3.73 4.98 -14.39
CA ALA A 443 -2.96 4.67 -13.18
C ALA A 443 -1.65 3.89 -13.46
N PRO A 444 -0.77 4.32 -14.40
CA PRO A 444 0.58 3.77 -14.53
C PRO A 444 1.46 4.07 -13.30
N PHE A 445 2.66 3.49 -13.23
CA PHE A 445 3.63 3.84 -12.18
C PHE A 445 4.04 5.31 -12.29
N GLY A 446 3.88 6.09 -11.22
CA GLY A 446 4.11 7.54 -11.23
C GLY A 446 2.96 8.38 -11.80
N SER A 447 1.77 7.78 -11.97
CA SER A 447 0.55 8.51 -12.36
C SER A 447 0.33 9.75 -11.49
N ASN A 448 -0.14 10.83 -12.09
CA ASN A 448 -0.41 12.08 -11.38
C ASN A 448 -1.71 12.73 -11.89
N LEU A 449 -2.55 13.15 -10.95
CA LEU A 449 -3.75 13.94 -11.16
C LEU A 449 -3.46 15.35 -10.60
N VAL A 450 -3.68 16.37 -11.42
CA VAL A 450 -3.50 17.77 -11.05
C VAL A 450 -4.82 18.53 -11.16
N GLY A 451 -5.29 19.07 -10.05
CA GLY A 451 -6.39 20.04 -10.01
C GLY A 451 -5.83 21.45 -10.13
N GLN A 452 -6.26 22.20 -11.14
CA GLN A 452 -5.93 23.62 -11.29
C GLN A 452 -7.14 24.46 -10.89
N VAL A 453 -6.99 25.30 -9.86
CA VAL A 453 -7.95 26.34 -9.51
C VAL A 453 -7.52 27.64 -10.16
N LEU A 454 -8.39 28.20 -10.99
CA LEU A 454 -8.07 29.29 -11.90
C LEU A 454 -8.99 30.49 -11.69
N SER A 455 -8.50 31.68 -12.04
CA SER A 455 -9.28 32.88 -12.25
C SER A 455 -9.39 33.18 -13.74
N CYS A 456 -10.61 33.21 -14.30
CA CYS A 456 -10.89 33.43 -15.72
C CYS A 456 -12.08 34.41 -15.87
N PRO A 457 -11.87 35.69 -16.20
CA PRO A 457 -10.59 36.34 -16.49
C PRO A 457 -9.67 36.44 -15.26
N ALA A 458 -8.37 36.62 -15.50
CA ALA A 458 -7.34 36.71 -14.48
C ALA A 458 -7.65 37.77 -13.42
N SER A 459 -7.67 37.34 -12.17
CA SER A 459 -7.84 38.15 -10.98
C SER A 459 -7.35 37.34 -9.77
N THR A 460 -7.36 37.95 -8.59
CA THR A 460 -7.00 37.25 -7.34
C THR A 460 -8.08 36.30 -6.83
N SER A 461 -9.28 36.32 -7.42
CA SER A 461 -10.41 35.50 -6.94
C SER A 461 -10.56 34.23 -7.79
N PRO A 462 -10.61 33.03 -7.18
CA PRO A 462 -10.80 31.80 -7.93
C PRO A 462 -12.23 31.75 -8.50
N THR A 463 -12.35 31.34 -9.75
CA THR A 463 -13.64 31.31 -10.47
C THR A 463 -13.92 29.96 -11.11
N HIS A 464 -12.88 29.20 -11.46
CA HIS A 464 -12.99 27.94 -12.18
C HIS A 464 -12.07 26.89 -11.60
N ILE A 465 -12.40 25.63 -11.86
CA ILE A 465 -11.53 24.47 -11.62
C ILE A 465 -11.50 23.59 -12.86
N ARG A 466 -10.36 22.95 -13.10
CA ARG A 466 -10.22 21.84 -14.04
C ARG A 466 -9.25 20.79 -13.52
N TRP A 467 -9.35 19.59 -14.07
CA TRP A 467 -8.53 18.44 -13.68
C TRP A 467 -7.74 17.92 -14.87
N ILE A 468 -6.49 17.55 -14.61
CA ILE A 468 -5.52 17.08 -15.60
C ILE A 468 -4.95 15.76 -15.09
N LEU A 469 -5.19 14.66 -15.80
CA LEU A 469 -4.67 13.34 -15.46
C LEU A 469 -3.57 12.99 -16.44
N ASN A 470 -2.35 12.78 -15.95
CA ASN A 470 -1.19 12.40 -16.77
C ASN A 470 -1.00 13.32 -17.98
N ASP A 471 -1.06 14.64 -17.71
CA ASP A 471 -1.02 15.74 -18.69
C ASP A 471 -2.24 15.90 -19.64
N ALA A 472 -3.22 14.99 -19.61
CA ALA A 472 -4.45 15.13 -20.38
C ALA A 472 -5.59 15.78 -19.57
N VAL A 473 -6.25 16.78 -20.15
CA VAL A 473 -7.38 17.48 -19.53
C VAL A 473 -8.62 16.58 -19.49
N LEU A 474 -9.27 16.50 -18.32
CA LEU A 474 -10.49 15.72 -18.11
C LEU A 474 -11.76 16.56 -18.36
N PRO A 475 -12.74 16.05 -19.14
CA PRO A 475 -14.08 16.60 -19.17
C PRO A 475 -14.78 16.44 -17.81
N LEU A 476 -15.41 17.51 -17.32
CA LEU A 476 -16.13 17.49 -16.05
C LEU A 476 -17.66 17.28 -16.21
N THR A 477 -18.10 16.79 -17.37
CA THR A 477 -19.53 16.65 -17.71
C THR A 477 -20.28 15.60 -16.89
N GLY A 478 -19.57 14.71 -16.18
CA GLY A 478 -20.18 13.80 -15.21
C GLY A 478 -20.59 14.50 -13.90
N ILE A 479 -20.06 15.69 -13.63
CA ILE A 479 -20.31 16.42 -12.40
C ILE A 479 -21.57 17.28 -12.58
N LYS A 480 -22.56 17.07 -11.72
CA LYS A 480 -23.85 17.75 -11.81
C LYS A 480 -23.69 19.26 -11.87
N GLY A 481 -24.17 19.87 -12.95
CA GLY A 481 -24.12 21.31 -13.19
C GLY A 481 -22.96 21.76 -14.08
N CYS A 482 -21.84 21.02 -14.12
CA CYS A 482 -20.71 21.34 -15.01
C CYS A 482 -21.10 21.11 -16.47
N LYS A 483 -20.92 22.14 -17.30
CA LYS A 483 -21.21 22.08 -18.74
C LYS A 483 -19.98 21.59 -19.52
N ALA A 484 -20.21 21.10 -20.74
CA ALA A 484 -19.11 20.80 -21.66
C ALA A 484 -18.29 22.06 -21.93
N ASN A 485 -16.97 21.97 -21.74
CA ASN A 485 -16.03 23.06 -21.95
C ASN A 485 -14.80 22.53 -22.68
N LYS A 486 -14.34 23.24 -23.72
CA LYS A 486 -13.23 22.82 -24.57
C LYS A 486 -11.89 22.71 -23.84
N ASP A 487 -11.73 23.44 -22.74
CA ASP A 487 -10.50 23.51 -21.92
C ASP A 487 -10.68 22.78 -20.57
N GLY A 488 -11.79 22.02 -20.41
CA GLY A 488 -12.11 21.25 -19.20
C GLY A 488 -12.55 22.08 -18.00
N LEU A 489 -12.83 23.38 -18.18
CA LEU A 489 -13.22 24.28 -17.10
C LEU A 489 -14.65 24.02 -16.61
N CYS A 490 -14.83 24.05 -15.30
CA CYS A 490 -16.14 24.21 -14.65
C CYS A 490 -16.10 25.40 -13.69
N ASP A 491 -17.17 26.19 -13.65
CA ASP A 491 -17.36 27.22 -12.60
C ASP A 491 -17.17 26.58 -11.23
N LEU A 492 -16.34 27.21 -10.39
CA LEU A 492 -15.91 26.64 -9.12
C LEU A 492 -17.13 26.32 -8.25
N ASP A 493 -18.01 27.28 -7.97
CA ASP A 493 -19.23 27.05 -7.18
C ASP A 493 -20.12 25.92 -7.72
N THR A 494 -20.17 25.76 -9.04
CA THR A 494 -20.94 24.69 -9.68
C THR A 494 -20.28 23.33 -9.44
N PHE A 495 -18.96 23.24 -9.62
CA PHE A 495 -18.20 22.03 -9.31
C PHE A 495 -18.37 21.63 -7.83
N ILE A 496 -18.31 22.60 -6.92
CA ILE A 496 -18.51 22.41 -5.48
C ILE A 496 -19.88 21.81 -5.18
N ALA A 497 -20.94 22.41 -5.74
CA ALA A 497 -22.31 21.92 -5.57
C ALA A 497 -22.51 20.52 -6.19
N GLY A 498 -21.85 20.24 -7.31
CA GLY A 498 -21.81 18.93 -7.95
C GLY A 498 -21.17 17.87 -7.07
N MET A 499 -20.00 18.15 -6.48
CA MET A 499 -19.33 17.27 -5.54
C MET A 499 -20.13 17.06 -4.25
N LYS A 500 -20.83 18.10 -3.75
CA LYS A 500 -21.81 18.01 -2.65
C LYS A 500 -22.89 16.98 -2.92
N THR A 501 -23.43 17.01 -4.13
CA THR A 501 -24.43 16.04 -4.55
C THR A 501 -23.82 14.65 -4.62
N ARG A 502 -22.64 14.53 -5.24
CA ARG A 502 -21.96 13.25 -5.45
C ARG A 502 -21.66 12.53 -4.13
N ILE A 503 -21.27 13.26 -3.10
CA ILE A 503 -21.14 12.75 -1.71
C ILE A 503 -22.37 12.01 -1.25
N ALA A 504 -23.51 12.67 -1.36
CA ALA A 504 -24.75 12.20 -0.78
C ALA A 504 -25.32 10.98 -1.54
N GLU A 505 -24.82 10.72 -2.75
CA GLU A 505 -25.24 9.58 -3.57
C GLU A 505 -24.56 8.26 -3.17
N VAL A 506 -23.49 8.32 -2.40
CA VAL A 506 -22.66 7.14 -2.14
C VAL A 506 -22.72 6.77 -0.67
N ASP A 507 -23.09 5.53 -0.40
CA ASP A 507 -23.30 5.02 0.95
C ASP A 507 -22.10 4.17 1.37
N PHE A 508 -21.13 4.81 2.03
CA PHE A 508 -19.94 4.12 2.53
C PHE A 508 -20.28 2.97 3.47
N ALA A 509 -21.21 3.19 4.40
CA ALA A 509 -21.55 2.19 5.41
C ALA A 509 -22.17 0.94 4.77
N PHE A 510 -23.06 1.13 3.80
CA PHE A 510 -23.63 0.03 3.04
C PHE A 510 -22.57 -0.68 2.21
N ASP A 511 -21.87 0.04 1.33
CA ASP A 511 -20.96 -0.58 0.37
C ASP A 511 -19.78 -1.27 1.06
N CYS A 512 -19.30 -0.75 2.20
CA CYS A 512 -18.16 -1.31 2.93
C CYS A 512 -18.48 -2.34 4.00
N PHE A 513 -19.67 -2.27 4.63
CA PHE A 513 -20.00 -3.13 5.78
C PHE A 513 -21.27 -3.96 5.62
N ALA A 514 -22.18 -3.60 4.70
CA ALA A 514 -23.36 -4.41 4.49
C ALA A 514 -23.00 -5.74 3.83
N ASN A 515 -23.79 -6.76 4.14
CA ASN A 515 -23.71 -8.05 3.48
C ASN A 515 -24.61 -8.02 2.23
N TYR A 516 -24.01 -7.93 1.05
CA TYR A 516 -24.71 -7.97 -0.23
C TYR A 516 -23.97 -8.82 -1.25
N THR A 517 -24.68 -9.20 -2.32
CA THR A 517 -24.09 -9.86 -3.48
C THR A 517 -24.10 -8.91 -4.66
N ILE A 518 -23.11 -9.04 -5.53
CA ILE A 518 -22.98 -8.17 -6.70
C ILE A 518 -24.17 -8.46 -7.64
N PRO A 519 -24.98 -7.46 -7.99
CA PRO A 519 -26.10 -7.66 -8.91
C PRO A 519 -25.60 -8.12 -10.28
N ILE A 520 -26.28 -9.10 -10.88
CA ILE A 520 -25.98 -9.61 -12.23
C ILE A 520 -27.24 -9.44 -13.10
N PRO A 521 -27.21 -8.62 -14.17
CA PRO A 521 -26.08 -7.81 -14.63
C PRO A 521 -25.76 -6.67 -13.66
N ASP A 522 -24.49 -6.27 -13.66
CA ASP A 522 -24.01 -5.15 -12.87
C ASP A 522 -24.63 -3.84 -13.42
N ASN A 523 -25.65 -3.35 -12.73
CA ASN A 523 -26.38 -2.15 -13.11
C ASN A 523 -25.81 -0.88 -12.48
N ILE A 524 -24.57 -0.89 -11.96
CA ILE A 524 -23.96 0.26 -11.26
C ILE A 524 -23.85 1.50 -12.16
N PHE A 525 -23.91 1.34 -13.49
CA PHE A 525 -23.94 2.44 -14.46
C PHE A 525 -25.35 2.99 -14.77
N ASN A 526 -26.43 2.42 -14.23
CA ASN A 526 -27.81 2.86 -14.44
C ASN A 526 -28.34 3.84 -13.37
N MET A 527 -27.48 4.66 -12.76
CA MET A 527 -27.91 5.80 -11.92
C MET A 527 -28.47 6.99 -12.74
N GLY A 528 -29.16 6.71 -13.85
CA GLY A 528 -29.80 7.69 -14.72
C GLY A 528 -31.26 7.37 -15.06
N GLY A 529 -31.85 6.29 -14.53
CA GLY A 529 -33.18 5.83 -14.94
C GLY A 529 -34.04 5.31 -13.78
N ASN A 530 -34.86 6.19 -13.21
CA ASN A 530 -36.16 5.98 -12.57
C ASN A 530 -36.57 4.53 -12.15
N GLN A 531 -35.78 3.86 -11.31
CA GLN A 531 -36.26 2.73 -10.51
C GLN A 531 -36.00 3.02 -9.03
N SER A 532 -37.08 2.96 -8.25
CA SER A 532 -37.04 3.18 -6.81
C SER A 532 -36.25 2.06 -6.14
N LEU A 533 -35.04 2.38 -5.66
CA LEU A 533 -34.36 1.58 -4.64
C LEU A 533 -35.34 1.32 -3.47
N PRO A 534 -35.27 0.14 -2.80
CA PRO A 534 -36.02 -0.08 -1.58
C PRO A 534 -35.71 1.05 -0.59
N LYS A 535 -36.72 1.85 -0.23
CA LYS A 535 -36.53 2.96 0.70
C LYS A 535 -36.17 2.39 2.06
N ILE A 536 -34.93 2.60 2.49
CA ILE A 536 -34.46 2.36 3.85
C ILE A 536 -35.44 3.01 4.82
N THR A 537 -36.05 2.21 5.68
CA THR A 537 -37.02 2.69 6.67
C THR A 537 -36.30 3.28 7.89
N PRO A 538 -36.96 4.14 8.70
CA PRO A 538 -36.42 4.57 9.98
C PRO A 538 -36.05 3.39 10.91
N GLN A 539 -36.73 2.25 10.76
CA GLN A 539 -36.43 1.02 11.48
C GLN A 539 -35.08 0.42 11.04
N ASP A 540 -34.81 0.37 9.73
CA ASP A 540 -33.55 -0.16 9.20
C ASP A 540 -32.34 0.64 9.68
N ARG A 541 -32.47 1.98 9.73
CA ARG A 541 -31.43 2.87 10.27
C ARG A 541 -31.16 2.61 11.75
N ALA A 542 -32.22 2.44 12.53
CA ALA A 542 -32.09 2.25 13.97
C ALA A 542 -31.54 0.86 14.33
N ILE A 543 -31.86 -0.19 13.56
CA ILE A 543 -31.22 -1.50 13.69
C ILE A 543 -29.73 -1.42 13.33
N LEU A 544 -29.39 -0.68 12.28
CA LEU A 544 -28.00 -0.46 11.88
C LEU A 544 -27.20 0.25 12.98
N ASP A 545 -27.74 1.33 13.56
CA ASP A 545 -27.09 2.06 14.65
C ASP A 545 -26.80 1.18 15.87
N LEU A 546 -27.76 0.32 16.26
CA LEU A 546 -27.56 -0.63 17.36
C LEU A 546 -26.48 -1.67 17.04
N LYS A 547 -26.41 -2.15 15.78
CA LYS A 547 -25.35 -3.07 15.33
C LYS A 547 -23.97 -2.43 15.33
N LEU A 548 -23.86 -1.19 14.86
CA LEU A 548 -22.60 -0.44 14.89
C LEU A 548 -22.09 -0.24 16.32
N GLN A 549 -22.99 0.01 17.27
CA GLN A 549 -22.64 0.22 18.68
C GLN A 549 -22.23 -1.09 19.37
N ARG A 550 -22.88 -2.22 19.02
CA ARG A 550 -22.44 -3.56 19.44
C ARG A 550 -21.03 -3.84 18.95
N ASP A 551 -20.74 -3.53 17.69
CA ASP A 551 -19.44 -3.81 17.09
C ASP A 551 -18.34 -2.93 17.72
N LYS A 552 -18.64 -1.67 18.07
CA LYS A 552 -17.75 -0.80 18.86
C LYS A 552 -17.47 -1.35 20.26
N LEU A 553 -18.48 -1.83 20.98
CA LEU A 553 -18.29 -2.45 22.30
C LEU A 553 -17.41 -3.71 22.23
N ARG A 554 -17.57 -4.53 21.18
CA ARG A 554 -16.70 -5.70 20.94
C ARG A 554 -15.25 -5.30 20.66
N GLN A 555 -15.03 -4.21 19.91
CA GLN A 555 -13.68 -3.68 19.70
C GLN A 555 -13.08 -3.15 21.01
N TYR A 556 -13.88 -2.45 21.83
CA TYR A 556 -13.47 -1.96 23.14
C TYR A 556 -13.09 -3.11 24.10
N GLN A 557 -13.89 -4.18 24.13
CA GLN A 557 -13.61 -5.41 24.89
C GLN A 557 -12.25 -6.01 24.51
N LYS A 558 -11.94 -6.13 23.21
CA LYS A 558 -10.63 -6.62 22.73
C LYS A 558 -9.47 -5.71 23.14
N LYS A 559 -9.65 -4.38 23.08
CA LYS A 559 -8.64 -3.40 23.50
C LYS A 559 -8.35 -3.50 25.01
N ILE A 560 -9.39 -3.59 25.85
CA ILE A 560 -9.22 -3.76 27.30
C ILE A 560 -8.51 -5.09 27.60
N GLN A 561 -8.88 -6.19 26.94
CA GLN A 561 -8.22 -7.49 27.15
C GLN A 561 -6.71 -7.41 26.89
N HIS A 562 -6.29 -6.75 25.81
CA HIS A 562 -4.87 -6.54 25.53
C HIS A 562 -4.15 -5.72 26.62
N VAL A 563 -4.81 -4.70 27.17
CA VAL A 563 -4.27 -3.91 28.30
C VAL A 563 -4.14 -4.78 29.56
N LEU A 564 -5.12 -5.64 29.83
CA LEU A 564 -5.09 -6.58 30.96
C LEU A 564 -3.91 -7.55 30.88
N ASP A 565 -3.65 -8.09 29.69
CA ASP A 565 -2.56 -9.03 29.45
C ASP A 565 -1.20 -8.33 29.60
N ARG A 566 -1.08 -7.08 29.10
CA ARG A 566 0.12 -6.26 29.24
C ARG A 566 0.44 -5.91 30.69
N GLU A 567 -0.55 -5.46 31.47
CA GLU A 567 -0.36 -5.14 32.89
C GLU A 567 0.01 -6.40 33.70
N GLN A 568 -0.55 -7.56 33.36
CA GLN A 568 -0.15 -8.84 33.97
C GLN A 568 1.30 -9.21 33.64
N ALA A 569 1.74 -8.99 32.40
CA ALA A 569 3.14 -9.23 32.01
C ALA A 569 4.11 -8.28 32.72
N ILE A 570 3.74 -7.00 32.87
CA ILE A 570 4.52 -6.01 33.63
C ILE A 570 4.64 -6.42 35.11
N ALA A 571 3.54 -6.85 35.73
CA ALA A 571 3.54 -7.32 37.11
C ALA A 571 4.48 -8.53 37.29
N LYS A 572 4.45 -9.51 36.38
CA LYS A 572 5.37 -10.66 36.39
C LYS A 572 6.84 -10.25 36.24
N ALA A 573 7.14 -9.34 35.30
CA ALA A 573 8.50 -8.85 35.09
C ALA A 573 9.06 -8.10 36.31
N GLN A 574 8.23 -7.27 36.95
CA GLN A 574 8.62 -6.53 38.15
C GLN A 574 8.80 -7.46 39.37
N LEU A 575 7.99 -8.51 39.48
CA LEU A 575 8.17 -9.55 40.50
C LEU A 575 9.48 -10.33 40.30
N ALA A 576 9.82 -10.69 39.05
CA ALA A 576 11.08 -11.34 38.72
C ALA A 576 12.30 -10.45 39.03
N ALA A 577 12.15 -9.13 38.90
CA ALA A 577 13.17 -8.14 39.26
C ALA A 577 13.23 -7.83 40.77
N GLY A 578 12.36 -8.43 41.60
CA GLY A 578 12.29 -8.19 43.05
C GLY A 578 11.58 -6.90 43.47
N GLU A 579 10.98 -6.16 42.53
CA GLU A 579 10.32 -4.87 42.78
C GLU A 579 8.82 -5.03 43.10
N LYS A 580 8.52 -5.53 44.30
CA LYS A 580 7.15 -5.86 44.74
C LYS A 580 6.16 -4.68 44.70
N ASP A 581 6.60 -3.48 45.07
CA ASP A 581 5.74 -2.30 45.13
C ASP A 581 5.28 -1.83 43.75
N ARG A 582 6.12 -1.99 42.72
CA ARG A 582 5.75 -1.68 41.34
C ARG A 582 4.77 -2.72 40.78
N ALA A 583 5.01 -3.99 41.08
CA ALA A 583 4.11 -5.06 40.68
C ALA A 583 2.70 -4.84 41.25
N LEU A 584 2.58 -4.41 42.50
CA LEU A 584 1.28 -4.07 43.13
C LEU A 584 0.54 -2.95 42.39
N ILE A 585 1.25 -1.92 41.91
CA ILE A 585 0.64 -0.82 41.13
C ILE A 585 0.12 -1.32 39.78
N ALA A 586 0.87 -2.18 39.09
CA ALA A 586 0.43 -2.79 37.83
C ALA A 586 -0.83 -3.67 38.04
N LEU A 587 -0.87 -4.45 39.14
CA LEU A 587 -2.03 -5.28 39.48
C LEU A 587 -3.28 -4.45 39.84
N ARG A 588 -3.12 -3.32 40.54
CA ARG A 588 -4.24 -2.38 40.80
C ARG A 588 -4.82 -1.79 39.50
N ARG A 589 -3.95 -1.40 38.56
CA ARG A 589 -4.39 -0.94 37.23
C ARG A 589 -5.15 -2.05 36.50
N ARG A 590 -4.61 -3.27 36.51
CA ARG A 590 -5.27 -4.44 35.93
C ARG A 590 -6.67 -4.66 36.52
N LYS A 591 -6.82 -4.63 37.84
CA LYS A 591 -8.10 -4.84 38.53
C LYS A 591 -9.14 -3.78 38.16
N TYR A 592 -8.74 -2.52 38.07
CA TYR A 592 -9.62 -1.43 37.62
C TYR A 592 -10.13 -1.67 36.19
N GLN A 593 -9.23 -2.08 35.28
CA GLN A 593 -9.58 -2.38 33.88
C GLN A 593 -10.49 -3.62 33.76
N GLN A 594 -10.35 -4.62 34.65
CA GLN A 594 -11.28 -5.77 34.71
C GLN A 594 -12.70 -5.33 35.10
N GLY A 595 -12.83 -4.35 36.01
CA GLY A 595 -14.12 -3.77 36.35
C GLY A 595 -14.80 -3.10 35.16
N LEU A 596 -14.03 -2.37 34.34
CA LEU A 596 -14.53 -1.76 33.09
C LEU A 596 -14.95 -2.81 32.05
N MET A 597 -14.19 -3.92 31.94
CA MET A 597 -14.53 -5.03 31.06
C MET A 597 -15.87 -5.69 31.45
N SER A 598 -16.08 -5.97 32.73
CA SER A 598 -17.32 -6.56 33.25
C SER A 598 -18.56 -5.70 32.97
N LYS A 599 -18.42 -4.37 33.11
CA LYS A 599 -19.48 -3.42 32.74
C LYS A 599 -19.77 -3.41 31.24
N THR A 600 -18.72 -3.44 30.42
CA THR A 600 -18.81 -3.51 28.95
C THR A 600 -19.54 -4.78 28.51
N ASP A 601 -19.22 -5.92 29.12
CA ASP A 601 -19.87 -7.21 28.83
C ASP A 601 -21.37 -7.17 29.16
N SER A 602 -21.72 -6.59 30.31
CA SER A 602 -23.12 -6.40 30.72
C SER A 602 -23.90 -5.49 29.75
N GLN A 603 -23.25 -4.44 29.22
CA GLN A 603 -23.85 -3.55 28.23
C GLN A 603 -24.01 -4.22 26.87
N LEU A 604 -23.05 -5.04 26.46
CA LEU A 604 -23.09 -5.80 25.22
C LEU A 604 -24.24 -6.82 25.24
N GLU A 605 -24.42 -7.55 26.35
CA GLU A 605 -25.53 -8.50 26.52
C GLU A 605 -26.90 -7.80 26.41
N ASN A 606 -27.07 -6.66 27.07
CA ASN A 606 -28.29 -5.85 26.98
C ASN A 606 -28.57 -5.39 25.54
N LEU A 607 -27.54 -4.97 24.80
CA LEU A 607 -27.67 -4.51 23.43
C LEU A 607 -27.98 -5.64 22.45
N GLU A 608 -27.40 -6.83 22.66
CA GLU A 608 -27.66 -8.03 21.86
C GLU A 608 -29.08 -8.56 22.10
N GLN A 609 -29.55 -8.56 23.35
CA GLN A 609 -30.94 -8.90 23.69
C GLN A 609 -31.93 -7.94 23.05
N LEU A 610 -31.60 -6.64 23.02
CA LEU A 610 -32.42 -5.62 22.39
C LEU A 610 -32.47 -5.76 20.87
N LEU A 611 -31.32 -5.98 20.22
CA LEU A 611 -31.23 -6.25 18.78
C LEU A 611 -32.09 -7.45 18.38
N SER A 612 -31.98 -8.55 19.11
CA SER A 612 -32.80 -9.75 18.91
C SER A 612 -34.29 -9.41 19.04
N THR A 613 -34.68 -8.66 20.07
CA THR A 613 -36.08 -8.26 20.28
C THR A 613 -36.63 -7.40 19.13
N ILE A 614 -35.83 -6.45 18.61
CA ILE A 614 -36.25 -5.56 17.52
C ILE A 614 -36.29 -6.31 16.18
N GLU A 615 -35.33 -7.19 15.91
CA GLU A 615 -35.25 -7.96 14.65
C GLU A 615 -36.40 -8.97 14.50
N PHE A 616 -36.93 -9.49 15.61
CA PHE A 616 -38.05 -10.44 15.60
C PHE A 616 -39.42 -9.81 15.91
N SER A 617 -39.49 -8.51 16.24
CA SER A 617 -40.77 -7.86 16.53
C SER A 617 -41.48 -7.38 15.26
N LEU A 618 -42.69 -7.90 15.03
CA LEU A 618 -43.59 -7.46 13.96
C LEU A 618 -44.55 -6.33 14.40
N VAL A 619 -44.44 -5.85 15.64
CA VAL A 619 -45.34 -4.84 16.23
C VAL A 619 -44.61 -3.52 16.38
N GLU A 620 -45.04 -2.51 15.61
CA GLU A 620 -44.42 -1.19 15.54
C GLU A 620 -44.26 -0.52 16.92
N VAL A 621 -45.21 -0.72 17.84
CA VAL A 621 -45.14 -0.20 19.23
C VAL A 621 -44.00 -0.86 20.04
N SER A 622 -43.80 -2.16 19.87
CA SER A 622 -42.72 -2.90 20.54
C SER A 622 -41.36 -2.53 19.97
N VAL A 623 -41.28 -2.28 18.67
CA VAL A 623 -40.09 -1.71 18.00
C VAL A 623 -39.78 -0.33 18.57
N LEU A 624 -40.77 0.58 18.65
CA LEU A 624 -40.57 1.92 19.22
C LEU A 624 -40.14 1.89 20.69
N HIS A 625 -40.69 0.98 21.49
CA HIS A 625 -40.27 0.80 22.87
C HIS A 625 -38.84 0.25 22.97
N GLY A 626 -38.47 -0.71 22.11
CA GLY A 626 -37.11 -1.21 21.98
C GLY A 626 -36.13 -0.12 21.55
N LEU A 627 -36.50 0.74 20.60
CA LEU A 627 -35.67 1.88 20.18
C LEU A 627 -35.46 2.91 21.29
N LYS A 628 -36.48 3.17 22.11
CA LYS A 628 -36.36 4.03 23.28
C LYS A 628 -35.41 3.44 24.32
N GLN A 629 -35.55 2.14 24.63
CA GLN A 629 -34.64 1.43 25.53
C GLN A 629 -33.20 1.40 25.00
N GLY A 630 -33.03 1.22 23.69
CA GLY A 630 -31.72 1.29 23.03
C GLY A 630 -31.05 2.64 23.19
N ASN A 631 -31.81 3.74 23.06
CA ASN A 631 -31.29 5.08 23.30
C ASN A 631 -30.84 5.32 24.75
N ASP A 632 -31.49 4.70 25.73
CA ASP A 632 -31.09 4.82 27.13
C ASP A 632 -29.84 3.98 27.43
N VAL A 633 -29.73 2.77 26.85
CA VAL A 633 -28.51 1.96 26.89
C VAL A 633 -27.34 2.69 26.23
N LEU A 634 -27.57 3.32 25.06
CA LEU A 634 -26.55 4.11 24.36
C LEU A 634 -26.04 5.31 25.17
N LYS A 635 -26.91 5.97 25.94
CA LYS A 635 -26.50 7.07 26.83
C LYS A 635 -25.61 6.60 27.97
N GLU A 636 -25.92 5.45 28.57
CA GLU A 636 -25.08 4.88 29.63
C GLU A 636 -23.73 4.41 29.06
N ILE A 637 -23.71 3.78 27.87
CA ILE A 637 -22.48 3.43 27.15
C ILE A 637 -21.63 4.69 26.89
N HIS A 638 -22.23 5.76 26.35
CA HIS A 638 -21.50 7.01 26.08
C HIS A 638 -20.97 7.70 27.34
N LYS A 639 -21.59 7.46 28.49
CA LYS A 639 -21.15 8.01 29.79
C LYS A 639 -19.99 7.22 30.38
N GLU A 640 -19.88 5.93 30.06
CA GLU A 640 -18.81 5.05 30.52
C GLU A 640 -17.62 4.94 29.53
N MET A 641 -17.84 5.29 28.26
CA MET A 641 -16.80 5.33 27.23
C MET A 641 -16.10 6.70 27.14
N ASN A 642 -14.97 6.86 27.81
CA ASN A 642 -13.94 7.83 27.39
C ASN A 642 -12.86 7.10 26.58
N VAL A 643 -13.01 7.04 25.25
CA VAL A 643 -12.12 6.28 24.35
C VAL A 643 -10.71 6.87 24.27
N GLU A 644 -10.56 8.18 24.46
CA GLU A 644 -9.25 8.86 24.46
C GLU A 644 -8.33 8.40 25.61
N SER A 645 -8.91 7.91 26.70
CA SER A 645 -8.20 7.44 27.88
C SER A 645 -7.45 6.12 27.68
N VAL A 646 -8.00 5.20 26.88
CA VAL A 646 -7.42 3.87 26.67
C VAL A 646 -6.29 3.89 25.64
N GLU A 647 -6.37 4.79 24.66
CA GLU A 647 -5.31 4.97 23.66
C GLU A 647 -4.08 5.67 24.25
N LYS A 648 -4.28 6.68 25.11
CA LYS A 648 -3.20 7.31 25.88
C LYS A 648 -2.48 6.35 26.83
N LEU A 649 -3.12 5.26 27.26
CA LEU A 649 -2.48 4.24 28.10
C LEU A 649 -1.49 3.35 27.32
N LEU A 650 -1.63 3.29 25.99
CA LEU A 650 -0.78 2.49 25.10
C LEU A 650 0.40 3.27 24.52
N GLU A 651 0.35 4.60 24.56
CA GLU A 651 1.37 5.51 24.03
C GLU A 651 2.57 5.72 24.98
N GLU A 652 3.76 5.91 24.41
CA GLU A 652 5.01 6.19 25.15
C GLU A 652 5.34 7.70 25.23
N THR A 653 4.33 8.55 25.07
CA THR A 653 4.49 10.02 25.08
C THR A 653 4.69 10.56 26.50
N ALA A 654 5.17 11.80 26.63
CA ALA A 654 5.32 12.47 27.93
C ALA A 654 3.95 12.71 28.60
N GLU A 655 2.93 13.03 27.80
CA GLU A 655 1.53 13.21 28.24
C GLU A 655 0.91 11.87 28.70
N ALA A 656 1.17 10.77 27.99
CA ALA A 656 0.75 9.43 28.40
C ALA A 656 1.34 9.01 29.75
N ARG A 657 2.60 9.38 30.03
CA ARG A 657 3.24 9.15 31.33
C ARG A 657 2.62 9.98 32.45
N GLU A 658 2.20 11.20 32.17
CA GLU A 658 1.47 12.05 33.10
C GLU A 658 0.07 11.49 33.39
N TYR A 659 -0.63 11.02 32.36
CA TYR A 659 -1.93 10.35 32.48
C TYR A 659 -1.85 9.02 33.24
N GLN A 660 -0.82 8.19 32.99
CA GLN A 660 -0.54 6.97 33.76
C GLN A 660 -0.21 7.26 35.24
N LYS A 661 0.41 8.42 35.52
CA LYS A 661 0.69 8.88 36.89
C LYS A 661 -0.58 9.41 37.57
N GLU A 662 -1.44 10.10 36.83
CA GLU A 662 -2.76 10.55 37.27
C GLU A 662 -3.66 9.36 37.62
N ILE A 663 -3.69 8.32 36.79
CA ILE A 663 -4.37 7.05 37.09
C ILE A 663 -3.77 6.41 38.34
N GLY A 664 -2.45 6.38 38.48
CA GLY A 664 -1.77 5.88 39.68
C GLY A 664 -2.23 6.59 40.97
N ASN A 665 -2.47 7.89 40.91
CA ASN A 665 -2.96 8.70 42.03
C ASN A 665 -4.48 8.55 42.25
N MET A 666 -5.25 8.34 41.18
CA MET A 666 -6.71 8.18 41.22
C MET A 666 -7.12 6.80 41.79
N LEU A 667 -6.31 5.77 41.53
CA LEU A 667 -6.55 4.40 42.00
C LEU A 667 -6.56 4.26 43.53
N SER A 668 -5.93 5.18 44.27
CA SER A 668 -5.94 5.16 45.74
C SER A 668 -7.31 5.40 46.36
N ASN A 669 -8.27 5.95 45.61
CA ASN A 669 -9.63 6.26 46.07
C ASN A 669 -10.74 5.50 45.30
N ALA A 670 -10.40 4.75 44.25
CA ALA A 670 -11.37 4.16 43.30
C ALA A 670 -11.60 2.65 43.48
N LEU A 671 -10.69 1.95 44.17
CA LEU A 671 -10.81 0.51 44.42
C LEU A 671 -11.52 0.25 45.77
N THR A 672 -12.40 -0.76 45.78
CA THR A 672 -13.06 -1.19 47.03
C THR A 672 -12.11 -2.02 47.90
N LEU A 673 -12.46 -2.23 49.17
CA LEU A 673 -11.69 -3.12 50.06
C LEU A 673 -11.58 -4.54 49.48
N ASP A 674 -12.64 -5.03 48.85
CA ASP A 674 -12.70 -6.33 48.20
C ASP A 674 -11.77 -6.38 46.96
N ASP A 675 -11.63 -5.26 46.24
CA ASP A 675 -10.71 -5.16 45.10
C ASP A 675 -9.24 -5.18 45.53
N GLU A 676 -8.91 -4.49 46.64
CA GLU A 676 -7.56 -4.51 47.22
C GLU A 676 -7.19 -5.89 47.77
N GLU A 677 -8.15 -6.62 48.36
CA GLU A 677 -7.96 -8.01 48.77
C GLU A 677 -7.70 -8.91 47.56
N ALA A 678 -8.49 -8.77 46.49
CA ALA A 678 -8.29 -9.53 45.25
C ALA A 678 -6.94 -9.25 44.58
N VAL A 679 -6.48 -7.99 44.57
CA VAL A 679 -5.15 -7.61 44.08
C VAL A 679 -4.05 -8.28 44.90
N GLN A 680 -4.23 -8.33 46.23
CA GLN A 680 -3.25 -8.94 47.13
C GLN A 680 -3.22 -10.48 46.98
N GLU A 681 -4.36 -11.12 46.73
CA GLU A 681 -4.45 -12.55 46.40
C GLU A 681 -3.77 -12.86 45.06
N GLU A 682 -3.99 -12.03 44.03
CA GLU A 682 -3.37 -12.18 42.72
C GLU A 682 -1.84 -12.05 42.81
N LEU A 683 -1.35 -11.09 43.59
CA LEU A 683 0.07 -10.93 43.89
C LEU A 683 0.65 -12.20 44.54
N LEU A 684 -0.05 -12.76 45.53
CA LEU A 684 0.37 -14.00 46.20
C LEU A 684 0.35 -15.19 45.25
N ALA A 685 -0.62 -15.28 44.34
CA ALA A 685 -0.68 -16.33 43.33
C ALA A 685 0.50 -16.24 42.35
N LEU A 686 0.78 -15.05 41.80
CA LEU A 686 1.92 -14.82 40.91
C LEU A 686 3.26 -15.10 41.59
N GLN A 687 3.38 -14.79 42.89
CA GLN A 687 4.56 -15.14 43.67
C GLN A 687 4.74 -16.65 43.86
N ARG A 688 3.64 -17.41 44.01
CA ARG A 688 3.69 -18.88 44.06
C ARG A 688 4.05 -19.47 42.70
N ASP A 689 3.53 -18.93 41.61
CA ASP A 689 3.84 -19.39 40.25
C ASP A 689 5.33 -19.21 39.92
N ILE A 690 5.90 -18.05 40.26
CA ILE A 690 7.35 -17.78 40.10
C ILE A 690 8.20 -18.70 41.01
N ALA A 691 7.72 -19.01 42.21
CA ALA A 691 8.41 -19.93 43.12
C ALA A 691 8.29 -21.41 42.68
N GLY A 692 7.22 -21.78 41.95
CA GLY A 692 6.98 -23.10 41.41
C GLY A 692 7.90 -23.46 40.24
N GLU A 693 8.30 -22.48 39.41
CA GLU A 693 9.27 -22.69 38.33
C GLU A 693 10.69 -23.05 38.82
N TYR A 694 10.99 -22.85 40.11
CA TYR A 694 12.27 -23.24 40.73
C TYR A 694 12.27 -24.66 41.37
N GLN A 695 11.20 -25.47 41.22
CA GLN A 695 11.12 -26.80 41.83
C GLN A 695 10.97 -28.00 40.88
N GLU A 696 11.19 -27.85 39.57
CA GLU A 696 11.39 -28.98 38.65
C GLU A 696 12.83 -29.04 38.10
N GLN A 697 13.79 -29.36 38.98
CA GLN A 697 15.01 -30.08 38.58
C GLN A 697 15.22 -31.27 39.54
N PRO A 698 15.08 -32.53 39.09
CA PRO A 698 15.43 -33.67 39.92
C PRO A 698 16.95 -33.85 39.95
N LEU A 699 17.50 -33.79 41.15
CA LEU A 699 18.85 -34.20 41.53
C LEU A 699 19.06 -35.69 41.19
N HIS A 700 19.88 -35.99 40.17
CA HIS A 700 20.41 -37.33 39.94
C HIS A 700 21.95 -37.30 39.94
N THR A 701 22.50 -37.49 41.13
CA THR A 701 23.91 -37.81 41.35
C THR A 701 24.19 -39.24 40.92
N LYS A 702 24.92 -39.44 39.82
CA LYS A 702 25.66 -40.69 39.56
C LYS A 702 27.14 -40.46 39.88
N LEU A 703 27.59 -40.99 41.01
CA LEU A 703 29.00 -41.20 41.30
C LEU A 703 29.53 -42.39 40.46
N PRO A 704 30.73 -42.29 39.86
CA PRO A 704 31.33 -43.40 39.14
C PRO A 704 31.87 -44.47 40.10
N ALA A 705 31.68 -45.74 39.73
CA ALA A 705 32.22 -46.89 40.47
C ALA A 705 33.71 -47.10 40.16
N VAL A 706 34.45 -47.49 41.21
CA VAL A 706 35.89 -47.78 41.26
C VAL A 706 36.28 -48.91 40.29
N PRO A 707 37.33 -48.76 39.46
CA PRO A 707 37.91 -49.87 38.69
C PRO A 707 38.72 -50.79 39.61
N SER A 708 38.43 -52.09 39.57
CA SER A 708 39.18 -53.13 40.27
C SER A 708 40.10 -53.89 39.32
N GLU A 709 41.21 -53.29 38.90
CA GLU A 709 42.39 -54.05 38.43
C GLU A 709 43.68 -53.34 38.88
N GLU A 710 44.53 -54.09 39.59
CA GLU A 710 45.85 -53.70 40.07
C GLU A 710 46.94 -53.83 38.96
N PRO A 711 48.10 -53.19 39.12
CA PRO A 711 48.89 -52.61 38.03
C PRO A 711 50.08 -53.47 37.58
N GLN A 712 50.58 -53.18 36.38
CA GLN A 712 51.97 -53.47 36.00
C GLN A 712 52.72 -52.18 35.62
N HIS A 713 53.77 -51.90 36.38
CA HIS A 713 54.87 -50.95 36.13
C HIS A 713 55.74 -51.38 34.93
N PRO A 714 56.78 -50.60 34.55
CA PRO A 714 56.91 -49.15 34.31
C PRO A 714 57.37 -48.89 32.84
N VAL A 715 57.66 -47.67 32.38
CA VAL A 715 59.06 -47.15 32.24
C VAL A 715 59.07 -45.83 31.41
N ILE A 716 59.82 -44.85 31.95
CA ILE A 716 60.60 -43.73 31.33
C ILE A 716 59.91 -42.40 30.94
N GLU A 717 60.19 -41.37 31.77
CA GLU A 717 60.87 -40.07 31.51
C GLU A 717 61.02 -39.56 30.07
N ASP A 718 61.20 -38.29 29.76
CA ASP A 718 61.09 -36.98 30.41
C ASP A 718 61.36 -35.96 29.28
N SER A 719 60.89 -34.74 29.49
CA SER A 719 61.45 -33.49 28.95
C SER A 719 61.14 -33.16 27.48
N ARG A 720 60.76 -31.94 27.09
CA ARG A 720 60.72 -30.63 27.75
C ARG A 720 59.97 -29.63 26.81
N PRO A 721 59.86 -28.31 27.09
CA PRO A 721 58.58 -27.60 27.09
C PRO A 721 58.56 -26.36 26.16
N THR A 722 57.49 -25.54 26.22
CA THR A 722 57.42 -24.05 26.26
C THR A 722 56.20 -23.53 25.48
N LYS A 723 55.59 -22.36 25.73
CA LYS A 723 55.31 -21.53 26.93
C LYS A 723 54.36 -20.43 26.39
N ARG A 724 53.43 -19.92 27.21
CA ARG A 724 52.86 -18.55 27.03
C ARG A 724 54.03 -17.54 27.21
N GLU A 725 54.02 -16.30 26.69
CA GLU A 725 53.18 -15.21 27.20
C GLU A 725 53.43 -13.86 26.48
N LYS A 726 52.44 -12.98 26.62
CA LYS A 726 52.32 -11.50 26.48
C LYS A 726 53.58 -10.62 26.55
N VAL A 727 53.46 -9.37 26.06
CA VAL A 727 53.90 -8.15 26.79
C VAL A 727 52.93 -6.95 26.57
N LEU A 728 52.84 -6.09 27.60
CA LEU A 728 52.05 -4.87 27.81
C LEU A 728 52.70 -3.55 27.28
N VAL A 729 51.84 -2.54 27.04
CA VAL A 729 51.84 -1.08 27.40
C VAL A 729 53.12 -0.19 27.41
N ALA A 730 52.93 1.02 26.86
CA ALA A 730 53.54 2.36 27.07
C ALA A 730 54.79 2.80 26.27
N GLY A 731 54.66 4.00 25.67
CA GLY A 731 55.68 4.76 24.94
C GLY A 731 55.04 5.73 23.96
#